data_AF-A0A8H2ZWE6-F1
#
_entry.id   AF-A0A8H2ZWE6-F1
#
_cell.length_a   1.000
_cell.length_b   1.000
_cell.length_c   1.000
_cell.angle_alpha   90.00
_cell.angle_beta   90.00
_cell.angle_gamma   90.00
#
_symmetry.space_group_name_H-M   'P 1'
#
loop_
_entity.id
_entity.type
_entity.pdbx_description
1 polymer ?
#
loop_
_entity_poly.entity_id
_entity_poly.type
_entity_poly.pdbx_seq_one_letter_code
_entity_poly.pdbx_strand_id
1 'polypeptide(L)'
;MNMRLKPVDVVPRELLVRTLHYCDYVTIIRFSLTCRRAYETVSSSVSLQLHIELEINGLEIADGSSNRNSNYSLSLKELRDYQDAWHNMRFSPMVQQPIGDQDTEVPNWELRNGVYYGDFRVSEPDHEDDFRVDRIRIINLGSSDIPPPINFEKKFNLCAVDPNQDLVILIEDEQEGSEFAYFHLHSSTTGQPHPLAEHSTITIRFDSAFLRENDLSDEAMSVFPEVMGNYFLVQIYWPESDCMISEILLWHWRTSILLARIYSEHDTARCTFLDKSHLLVYSTLSENGLDSSRLALLVYRIPSITDNHQVPPNANFRPSLYPKHSPILIFEFPELHPSWTITRQHFLLHSEPFPGDVVYTKSSTFLCSNATTLSLTFRIWKNPARQAYVYGSRKGSPTDHHVFVSVHHLLFHLTGGQYENGVTRTIPWSQWGTAATRWFTEDDSIEHMTDRIYMSKYVRSTTVRSGNAQLLSIIDFNAPVIKRRAYISGTTSRTRRTAADKAEKTAVLEGKGLTAGRLFQPRISSAKIPIPTLGQPLNHEIFTEMVGSDMETIIQTGFREPVVSCLSYRAVTKAQRMPLHGHWRMIGEYLVGIILQLEPSMIEGCLSIVVAGVVIAVSGSDSFHATVSETPTLKSDHHTTYDLLSLEQVCHYFSYGHDGSSKVDSLPERGYHLHTTLLQLPIYPNILYDAYKIVRQSISLQLHIELEVNGLEIANINRSSNFGADYTSVLEELKDCRSAWLKFRLGPGSLKQLGKSGYHLQRELKNETYFGTFRQPVHEGGEDDDDDVDNHPPDHIQVSNLNSLVSPPPLKFNRICEFAVDSKQDLIVVVEYDTGHESINRFTPTFKRAYLHLHHITTGTPHSLARFPVLTVQLVDASREPPLDFVHAFPVIMGDFLVVYFQAQVLSWMRFNHDDILIWNWRSGTLLGRINHGTKCAKPVFF
;
A
#
# COMPACT_ATOMS: atom_id res chain seq x y z
N MET A 1 23.71 -67.53 2.38
CA MET A 1 24.14 -66.48 1.43
C MET A 1 24.96 -65.45 2.18
N ASN A 2 26.25 -65.29 1.86
CA ASN A 2 27.03 -64.18 2.40
C ASN A 2 26.61 -62.89 1.68
N MET A 3 25.80 -62.04 2.33
CA MET A 3 25.69 -60.65 1.89
C MET A 3 27.06 -60.01 2.04
N ARG A 4 27.70 -59.66 0.91
CA ARG A 4 28.89 -58.81 0.92
C ARG A 4 28.53 -57.53 1.67
N LEU A 5 29.30 -57.19 2.70
CA LEU A 5 29.20 -55.90 3.41
C LEU A 5 29.14 -54.79 2.37
N LYS A 6 28.20 -53.85 2.51
CA LYS A 6 28.10 -52.75 1.54
C LYS A 6 29.36 -51.89 1.72
N PRO A 7 29.97 -51.34 0.65
CA PRO A 7 31.20 -50.55 0.78
C PRO A 7 31.10 -49.40 1.80
N VAL A 8 29.90 -48.81 1.94
CA VAL A 8 29.57 -47.78 2.93
C VAL A 8 29.80 -48.24 4.38
N ASP A 9 29.69 -49.55 4.67
CA ASP A 9 29.87 -50.08 6.01
C ASP A 9 31.35 -50.05 6.47
N VAL A 10 32.30 -49.96 5.54
CA VAL A 10 33.74 -49.92 5.81
C VAL A 10 34.24 -48.49 6.03
N VAL A 11 33.52 -47.47 5.53
CA VAL A 11 33.95 -46.07 5.62
C VAL A 11 33.76 -45.53 7.05
N PRO A 12 34.82 -45.01 7.71
CA PRO A 12 34.71 -44.33 9.00
C PRO A 12 33.66 -43.21 8.99
N ARG A 13 32.98 -43.03 10.12
CA ARG A 13 31.85 -42.09 10.24
C ARG A 13 32.31 -40.64 10.01
N GLU A 14 33.52 -40.32 10.43
CA GLU A 14 34.17 -39.02 10.32
C GLU A 14 34.42 -38.65 8.85
N LEU A 15 34.84 -39.63 8.04
CA LEU A 15 35.01 -39.45 6.60
C LEU A 15 33.66 -39.29 5.89
N LEU A 16 32.64 -40.08 6.26
CA LEU A 16 31.28 -39.90 5.73
C LEU A 16 30.74 -38.50 6.03
N VAL A 17 30.87 -38.03 7.27
CA VAL A 17 30.47 -36.66 7.66
C VAL A 17 31.23 -35.61 6.86
N ARG A 18 32.55 -35.75 6.70
CA ARG A 18 33.35 -34.81 5.92
C ARG A 18 32.99 -34.81 4.44
N THR A 19 32.71 -35.96 3.82
CA THR A 19 32.23 -36.04 2.44
C THR A 19 30.88 -35.36 2.28
N LEU A 20 29.94 -35.58 3.20
CA LEU A 20 28.61 -34.98 3.17
C LEU A 20 28.61 -33.45 3.35
N HIS A 21 29.66 -32.86 3.92
CA HIS A 21 29.82 -31.40 3.95
C HIS A 21 30.14 -30.76 2.58
N TYR A 22 30.47 -31.56 1.56
CA TYR A 22 30.61 -31.11 0.17
C TYR A 22 29.36 -31.38 -0.69
N CYS A 23 28.24 -31.77 -0.06
CA CYS A 23 26.97 -32.05 -0.73
C CYS A 23 25.91 -31.05 -0.29
N ASP A 24 24.99 -30.71 -1.20
CA ASP A 24 23.79 -29.95 -0.88
C ASP A 24 22.88 -30.70 0.12
N TYR A 25 22.03 -29.95 0.84
CA TYR A 25 21.14 -30.49 1.87
C TYR A 25 20.18 -31.55 1.32
N VAL A 26 19.77 -31.45 0.05
CA VAL A 26 18.87 -32.42 -0.61
C VAL A 26 19.58 -33.77 -0.75
N THR A 27 20.85 -33.75 -1.11
CA THR A 27 21.74 -34.91 -1.24
C THR A 27 22.06 -35.52 0.12
N ILE A 28 22.30 -34.70 1.16
CA ILE A 28 22.49 -35.20 2.55
C ILE A 28 21.20 -35.87 3.06
N ILE A 29 20.03 -35.27 2.82
CA ILE A 29 18.74 -35.86 3.20
C ILE A 29 18.49 -37.16 2.41
N ARG A 30 18.70 -37.17 1.09
CA ARG A 30 18.57 -38.39 0.26
C ARG A 30 19.49 -39.51 0.75
N PHE A 31 20.74 -39.19 1.08
CA PHE A 31 21.67 -40.16 1.69
C PHE A 31 21.11 -40.73 2.99
N SER A 32 20.59 -39.88 3.90
CA SER A 32 20.00 -40.32 5.17
C SER A 32 18.84 -41.31 5.01
N LEU A 33 18.10 -41.25 3.90
CA LEU A 33 16.97 -42.15 3.59
C LEU A 33 17.41 -43.53 3.05
N THR A 34 18.70 -43.73 2.71
CA THR A 34 19.16 -44.98 2.07
C THR A 34 19.29 -46.17 3.02
N CYS A 35 19.69 -45.95 4.27
CA CYS A 35 19.82 -47.00 5.28
C CYS A 35 19.92 -46.43 6.71
N ARG A 36 19.71 -47.28 7.72
CA ARG A 36 19.77 -46.91 9.14
C ARG A 36 21.09 -46.24 9.54
N ARG A 37 22.25 -46.75 9.09
CA ARG A 37 23.57 -46.15 9.37
C ARG A 37 23.71 -44.75 8.78
N ALA A 38 23.20 -44.53 7.56
CA ALA A 38 23.21 -43.22 6.92
C ALA A 38 22.31 -42.24 7.68
N TYR A 39 21.09 -42.67 8.06
CA TYR A 39 20.20 -41.91 8.94
C TYR A 39 20.89 -41.54 10.25
N GLU A 40 21.44 -42.51 11.00
CA GLU A 40 22.13 -42.28 12.28
C GLU A 40 23.36 -41.38 12.13
N THR A 41 24.10 -41.48 11.02
CA THR A 41 25.27 -40.62 10.73
C THR A 41 24.87 -39.15 10.60
N VAL A 42 23.81 -38.87 9.83
CA VAL A 42 23.29 -37.51 9.63
C VAL A 42 22.58 -37.01 10.89
N SER A 43 21.66 -37.81 11.44
CA SER A 43 20.79 -37.41 12.55
C SER A 43 21.52 -37.25 13.88
N SER A 44 22.68 -37.87 14.08
CA SER A 44 23.53 -37.62 15.25
C SER A 44 24.80 -36.82 14.96
N SER A 45 24.96 -36.26 13.75
CA SER A 45 26.03 -35.29 13.46
C SER A 45 25.51 -33.86 13.55
N VAL A 46 25.94 -33.14 14.58
CA VAL A 46 25.53 -31.75 14.83
C VAL A 46 25.98 -30.82 13.68
N SER A 47 27.15 -31.05 13.09
CA SER A 47 27.65 -30.24 11.99
C SER A 47 26.83 -30.42 10.70
N LEU A 48 26.38 -31.65 10.40
CA LEU A 48 25.49 -31.91 9.26
C LEU A 48 24.08 -31.37 9.50
N GLN A 49 23.55 -31.46 10.72
CA GLN A 49 22.29 -30.80 11.06
C GLN A 49 22.40 -29.29 10.82
N LEU A 50 23.46 -28.64 11.31
CA LEU A 50 23.68 -27.21 11.10
C LEU A 50 23.82 -26.86 9.62
N HIS A 51 24.56 -27.63 8.83
CA HIS A 51 24.66 -27.44 7.38
C HIS A 51 23.27 -27.48 6.71
N ILE A 52 22.46 -28.49 7.03
CA ILE A 52 21.10 -28.64 6.51
C ILE A 52 20.21 -27.45 6.92
N GLU A 53 20.23 -27.01 8.18
CA GLU A 53 19.40 -25.87 8.62
C GLU A 53 19.85 -24.54 8.00
N LEU A 54 21.15 -24.32 7.82
CA LEU A 54 21.71 -23.13 7.18
C LEU A 54 21.26 -23.06 5.71
N GLU A 55 21.54 -24.10 4.92
CA GLU A 55 21.25 -24.13 3.49
C GLU A 55 19.74 -24.07 3.18
N ILE A 56 18.90 -24.75 3.99
CA ILE A 56 17.43 -24.66 3.89
C ILE A 56 16.91 -23.23 4.09
N ASN A 57 17.63 -22.39 4.82
CA ASN A 57 17.24 -21.01 5.09
C ASN A 57 18.02 -19.99 4.26
N GLY A 58 18.87 -20.42 3.32
CA GLY A 58 19.75 -19.51 2.56
C GLY A 58 20.69 -18.73 3.46
N LEU A 59 21.26 -19.40 4.47
CA LEU A 59 22.18 -18.81 5.43
C LEU A 59 23.56 -19.44 5.37
N GLU A 60 24.57 -18.67 5.76
CA GLU A 60 25.94 -19.11 6.05
C GLU A 60 26.40 -18.55 7.41
N ILE A 61 27.54 -19.01 7.92
CA ILE A 61 28.18 -18.43 9.12
C ILE A 61 29.28 -17.49 8.65
N ALA A 62 29.35 -16.27 9.19
CA ALA A 62 30.38 -15.31 8.79
C ALA A 62 31.80 -15.83 9.09
N ASP A 63 32.74 -15.58 8.17
CA ASP A 63 34.15 -15.89 8.41
C ASP A 63 34.68 -15.11 9.63
N GLY A 64 35.36 -15.81 10.54
CA GLY A 64 35.83 -15.22 11.80
C GLY A 64 34.75 -15.01 12.88
N SER A 65 33.47 -15.29 12.61
CA SER A 65 32.38 -15.24 13.61
C SER A 65 32.62 -16.14 14.82
N SER A 66 33.55 -17.11 14.74
CA SER A 66 34.00 -17.87 15.89
C SER A 66 34.80 -17.01 16.87
N ASN A 67 34.10 -16.14 17.59
CA ASN A 67 34.42 -15.83 18.98
C ASN A 67 34.73 -17.18 19.65
N ARG A 68 35.96 -17.37 20.16
CA ARG A 68 36.72 -18.65 20.15
C ARG A 68 36.05 -19.89 20.79
N ASN A 69 34.88 -19.72 21.39
CA ASN A 69 34.09 -20.73 22.07
C ASN A 69 32.81 -21.17 21.33
N SER A 70 32.43 -20.56 20.20
CA SER A 70 31.24 -21.00 19.46
C SER A 70 31.49 -22.35 18.78
N ASN A 71 30.73 -23.36 19.18
CA ASN A 71 30.75 -24.69 18.58
C ASN A 71 29.46 -24.93 17.80
N TYR A 72 29.48 -25.89 16.87
CA TYR A 72 28.31 -26.19 16.02
C TYR A 72 27.02 -26.48 16.80
N SER A 73 27.10 -26.97 18.04
CA SER A 73 25.91 -27.22 18.87
C SER A 73 25.29 -25.93 19.41
N LEU A 74 26.10 -24.92 19.69
CA LEU A 74 25.63 -23.60 20.10
C LEU A 74 25.00 -22.88 18.90
N SER A 75 25.70 -22.84 17.76
CA SER A 75 25.18 -22.21 16.53
C SER A 75 23.87 -22.86 16.05
N LEU A 76 23.78 -24.20 16.06
CA LEU A 76 22.54 -24.92 15.71
C LEU A 76 21.40 -24.62 16.69
N LYS A 77 21.70 -24.44 17.98
CA LYS A 77 20.70 -24.03 18.97
C LYS A 77 20.23 -22.60 18.70
N GLU A 78 21.16 -21.65 18.52
CA GLU A 78 20.84 -20.24 18.26
C GLU A 78 19.99 -20.08 16.98
N LEU A 79 20.35 -20.79 15.90
CA LEU A 79 19.58 -20.77 14.66
C LEU A 79 18.15 -21.31 14.84
N ARG A 80 17.99 -22.39 15.62
CA ARG A 80 16.67 -22.95 15.95
C ARG A 80 15.86 -22.03 16.86
N ASP A 81 16.48 -21.44 17.87
CA ASP A 81 15.84 -20.48 18.77
C ASP A 81 15.35 -19.24 17.99
N TYR A 82 16.18 -18.69 17.08
CA TYR A 82 15.84 -17.61 16.15
C TYR A 82 14.67 -17.98 15.23
N GLN A 83 14.74 -19.15 14.59
CA GLN A 83 13.65 -19.66 13.76
C GLN A 83 12.36 -19.79 14.57
N ASP A 84 12.38 -20.47 15.72
CA ASP A 84 11.17 -20.68 16.52
C ASP A 84 10.64 -19.38 17.15
N ALA A 85 11.45 -18.34 17.32
CA ALA A 85 10.95 -17.01 17.67
C ALA A 85 10.04 -16.45 16.57
N TRP A 86 10.53 -16.38 15.32
CA TRP A 86 9.73 -15.93 14.17
C TRP A 86 8.51 -16.82 13.90
N HIS A 87 8.70 -18.14 13.88
CA HIS A 87 7.63 -19.09 13.57
C HIS A 87 6.49 -19.11 14.58
N ASN A 88 6.72 -18.63 15.82
CA ASN A 88 5.73 -18.59 16.89
C ASN A 88 5.48 -17.14 17.38
N MET A 89 5.95 -16.12 16.64
CA MET A 89 5.83 -14.70 16.99
C MET A 89 6.22 -14.36 18.45
N ARG A 90 7.27 -15.03 18.97
CA ARG A 90 7.79 -14.84 20.33
C ARG A 90 8.70 -13.61 20.40
N PHE A 91 8.14 -12.46 20.06
CA PHE A 91 8.82 -11.18 20.18
C PHE A 91 8.97 -10.76 21.65
N SER A 92 10.05 -10.04 21.94
CA SER A 92 10.23 -9.30 23.19
C SER A 92 9.12 -8.25 23.37
N PRO A 93 8.98 -7.64 24.57
CA PRO A 93 8.14 -6.46 24.74
C PRO A 93 8.48 -5.38 23.70
N MET A 94 7.46 -4.65 23.25
CA MET A 94 7.64 -3.56 22.29
C MET A 94 8.55 -2.48 22.87
N VAL A 95 9.51 -2.02 22.06
CA VAL A 95 10.40 -0.90 22.36
C VAL A 95 10.10 0.20 21.36
N GLN A 96 10.06 1.45 21.83
CA GLN A 96 9.99 2.63 20.99
C GLN A 96 11.37 3.29 20.96
N GLN A 97 11.89 3.55 19.77
CA GLN A 97 13.17 4.24 19.55
C GLN A 97 12.86 5.54 18.79
N PRO A 98 13.11 6.73 19.38
CA PRO A 98 12.94 7.99 18.66
C PRO A 98 14.03 8.11 17.59
N ILE A 99 13.66 8.66 16.44
CA ILE A 99 14.53 8.78 15.27
C ILE A 99 14.58 10.26 14.89
N GLY A 100 15.60 10.96 15.38
CA GLY A 100 15.74 12.40 15.21
C GLY A 100 14.83 13.25 16.11
N ASP A 101 14.88 14.55 15.89
CA ASP A 101 14.09 15.56 16.58
C ASP A 101 12.76 15.76 15.84
N GLN A 102 11.68 16.08 16.56
CA GLN A 102 10.31 16.09 16.01
C GLN A 102 10.12 17.00 14.80
N ASP A 103 10.90 18.07 14.70
CA ASP A 103 10.82 19.07 13.63
C ASP A 103 11.71 18.73 12.41
N THR A 104 12.39 17.58 12.39
CA THR A 104 13.31 17.23 11.28
C THR A 104 12.63 16.37 10.23
N GLU A 105 12.43 16.93 9.03
CA GLU A 105 11.99 16.14 7.88
C GLU A 105 13.03 15.08 7.51
N VAL A 106 12.53 13.86 7.25
CA VAL A 106 13.32 12.69 6.84
C VAL A 106 12.75 12.19 5.51
N PRO A 107 13.16 12.78 4.37
CA PRO A 107 12.53 12.49 3.09
C PRO A 107 12.74 11.04 2.65
N ASN A 108 13.92 10.46 2.91
CA ASN A 108 14.19 9.04 2.66
C ASN A 108 14.78 8.36 3.90
N TRP A 109 14.38 7.11 4.11
CA TRP A 109 14.97 6.27 5.14
C TRP A 109 14.93 4.80 4.73
N GLU A 110 15.86 4.04 5.29
CA GLU A 110 15.98 2.62 5.06
C GLU A 110 16.48 1.89 6.30
N LEU A 111 16.24 0.57 6.32
CA LEU A 111 16.57 -0.32 7.42
C LEU A 111 17.33 -1.51 6.84
N ARG A 112 18.60 -1.68 7.19
CA ARG A 112 19.48 -2.73 6.66
C ARG A 112 20.39 -3.26 7.76
N ASN A 113 20.59 -4.58 7.85
CA ASN A 113 21.54 -5.21 8.79
C ASN A 113 21.34 -4.83 10.27
N GLY A 114 20.11 -4.54 10.69
CA GLY A 114 19.79 -4.07 12.05
C GLY A 114 20.13 -2.60 12.29
N VAL A 115 20.41 -1.84 11.23
CA VAL A 115 20.77 -0.42 11.24
C VAL A 115 19.71 0.36 10.48
N TYR A 116 19.21 1.42 11.10
CA TYR A 116 18.44 2.47 10.46
C TYR A 116 19.39 3.50 9.85
N TYR A 117 19.10 3.98 8.66
CA TYR A 117 19.63 5.25 8.18
C TYR A 117 18.53 6.11 7.59
N GLY A 118 18.55 7.39 7.93
CA GLY A 118 17.73 8.43 7.32
C GLY A 118 18.63 9.50 6.75
N ASP A 119 18.20 10.09 5.64
CA ASP A 119 18.76 11.36 5.20
C ASP A 119 18.02 12.54 5.83
N PHE A 120 18.71 13.67 5.94
CA PHE A 120 18.20 14.86 6.61
C PHE A 120 18.76 16.10 5.90
N ARG A 121 17.96 17.17 5.84
CA ARG A 121 18.43 18.50 5.47
C ARG A 121 18.65 19.33 6.73
N VAL A 122 19.82 19.96 6.84
CA VAL A 122 20.15 20.97 7.86
C VAL A 122 20.59 22.29 7.22
N SER A 123 21.23 22.24 6.05
CA SER A 123 21.50 23.44 5.26
C SER A 123 20.21 24.11 4.78
N GLU A 124 20.20 25.44 4.74
CA GLU A 124 19.14 26.17 4.03
C GLU A 124 19.06 25.70 2.56
N PRO A 125 17.85 25.60 1.99
CA PRO A 125 17.68 25.21 0.60
C PRO A 125 18.25 26.32 -0.30
N ASP A 126 19.02 25.95 -1.34
CA ASP A 126 19.64 26.97 -2.22
C ASP A 126 18.55 27.75 -2.98
N HIS A 127 17.47 27.04 -3.34
CA HIS A 127 16.29 27.49 -4.07
C HIS A 127 15.03 26.83 -3.47
N GLU A 128 13.83 27.37 -3.74
CA GLU A 128 12.56 26.83 -3.20
C GLU A 128 12.36 25.33 -3.54
N ASP A 129 12.88 24.87 -4.68
CA ASP A 129 12.76 23.49 -5.18
C ASP A 129 14.00 22.61 -4.89
N ASP A 130 14.90 23.03 -3.98
CA ASP A 130 16.10 22.27 -3.62
C ASP A 130 15.77 21.10 -2.67
N PHE A 131 15.33 19.98 -3.25
CA PHE A 131 14.97 18.77 -2.50
C PHE A 131 16.16 17.96 -1.96
N ARG A 132 17.41 18.38 -2.20
CA ARG A 132 18.61 17.64 -1.77
C ARG A 132 18.79 17.64 -0.24
N VAL A 133 19.55 16.66 0.23
CA VAL A 133 19.91 16.42 1.63
C VAL A 133 21.43 16.57 1.80
N ASP A 134 21.90 17.03 2.96
CA ASP A 134 23.33 17.25 3.25
C ASP A 134 23.89 16.28 4.31
N ARG A 135 23.02 15.52 5.00
CA ARG A 135 23.41 14.65 6.12
C ARG A 135 22.72 13.30 6.12
N ILE A 136 23.38 12.33 6.75
CA ILE A 136 22.80 11.01 7.06
C ILE A 136 22.98 10.76 8.56
N ARG A 137 21.94 10.25 9.23
CA ARG A 137 22.06 9.71 10.60
C ARG A 137 21.90 8.20 10.55
N ILE A 138 22.93 7.48 11.03
CA ILE A 138 22.99 6.02 11.04
C ILE A 138 22.79 5.54 12.49
N ILE A 139 21.78 4.73 12.76
CA ILE A 139 21.35 4.34 14.11
C ILE A 139 21.21 2.82 14.19
N ASN A 140 21.96 2.17 15.09
CA ASN A 140 21.76 0.75 15.37
C ASN A 140 20.42 0.54 16.11
N LEU A 141 19.58 -0.36 15.62
CA LEU A 141 18.30 -0.67 16.27
C LEU A 141 18.53 -1.26 17.66
N GLY A 142 17.74 -0.80 18.63
CA GLY A 142 17.90 -1.18 20.04
C GLY A 142 19.07 -0.51 20.78
N SER A 143 19.92 0.26 20.08
CA SER A 143 20.89 1.14 20.73
C SER A 143 20.19 2.32 21.40
N SER A 144 20.53 2.60 22.66
CA SER A 144 20.16 3.86 23.32
C SER A 144 21.07 5.02 22.91
N ASP A 145 22.24 4.73 22.33
CA ASP A 145 23.16 5.72 21.79
C ASP A 145 22.75 6.05 20.35
N ILE A 146 22.42 7.32 20.11
CA ILE A 146 22.03 7.88 18.82
C ILE A 146 23.18 8.81 18.39
N PRO A 147 24.02 8.41 17.42
CA PRO A 147 25.14 9.24 17.01
C PRO A 147 24.66 10.53 16.31
N PRO A 148 25.49 11.58 16.29
CA PRO A 148 25.18 12.80 15.55
C PRO A 148 25.08 12.50 14.04
N PRO A 149 24.26 13.26 13.28
CA PRO A 149 24.25 13.18 11.82
C PRO A 149 25.62 13.47 11.24
N ILE A 150 26.02 12.67 10.26
CA ILE A 150 27.24 12.84 9.50
C ILE A 150 26.99 13.89 8.42
N ASN A 151 27.80 14.94 8.41
CA ASN A 151 27.81 15.95 7.36
C ASN A 151 28.85 15.56 6.31
N PHE A 152 28.46 15.48 5.04
CA PHE A 152 29.35 15.15 3.92
C PHE A 152 29.89 16.39 3.20
N GLU A 153 29.60 17.59 3.72
CA GLU A 153 29.97 18.90 3.15
C GLU A 153 29.42 19.13 1.73
N LYS A 154 28.40 18.35 1.35
CA LYS A 154 27.83 18.28 0.01
C LYS A 154 26.35 17.87 0.05
N LYS A 155 25.57 18.43 -0.87
CA LYS A 155 24.16 18.07 -1.14
C LYS A 155 24.07 16.86 -2.09
N PHE A 156 23.17 15.93 -1.81
CA PHE A 156 22.90 14.72 -2.62
C PHE A 156 21.40 14.43 -2.68
N ASN A 157 20.95 13.61 -3.63
CA ASN A 157 19.53 13.27 -3.84
C ASN A 157 19.13 11.98 -3.10
N LEU A 158 20.02 10.99 -3.13
CA LEU A 158 19.79 9.64 -2.59
C LEU A 158 21.11 9.07 -2.04
N CYS A 159 21.02 8.06 -1.18
CA CYS A 159 22.19 7.32 -0.71
C CYS A 159 21.92 5.81 -0.62
N ALA A 160 22.99 5.02 -0.74
CA ALA A 160 23.01 3.62 -0.32
C ALA A 160 24.04 3.44 0.79
N VAL A 161 23.73 2.60 1.78
CA VAL A 161 24.63 2.34 2.92
C VAL A 161 24.88 0.84 3.08
N ASP A 162 26.12 0.47 3.33
CA ASP A 162 26.52 -0.83 3.86
C ASP A 162 27.36 -0.64 5.14
N PRO A 163 26.72 -0.64 6.33
CA PRO A 163 27.40 -0.44 7.59
C PRO A 163 28.48 -1.49 7.90
N ASN A 164 28.37 -2.71 7.32
CA ASN A 164 29.33 -3.79 7.58
C ASN A 164 30.71 -3.51 6.95
N GLN A 165 30.74 -2.65 5.93
CA GLN A 165 31.95 -2.28 5.20
C GLN A 165 32.40 -0.85 5.47
N ASP A 166 31.75 -0.17 6.43
CA ASP A 166 31.87 1.27 6.65
C ASP A 166 31.56 2.12 5.40
N LEU A 167 30.65 1.68 4.52
CA LEU A 167 30.44 2.34 3.22
C LEU A 167 29.12 3.11 3.15
N VAL A 168 29.20 4.35 2.67
CA VAL A 168 28.10 5.17 2.17
C VAL A 168 28.40 5.53 0.71
N ILE A 169 27.40 5.41 -0.17
CA ILE A 169 27.47 5.94 -1.53
C ILE A 169 26.42 7.03 -1.66
N LEU A 170 26.87 8.27 -1.85
CA LEU A 170 26.02 9.44 -2.10
C LEU A 170 25.79 9.60 -3.60
N ILE A 171 24.55 9.84 -4.01
CA ILE A 171 24.19 10.11 -5.40
C ILE A 171 23.92 11.60 -5.56
N GLU A 172 24.79 12.28 -6.29
CA GLU A 172 24.47 13.57 -6.89
C GLU A 172 24.02 13.31 -8.33
N ASP A 173 22.74 13.60 -8.57
CA ASP A 173 22.24 13.89 -9.90
C ASP A 173 22.35 15.41 -10.08
N GLU A 174 22.94 15.87 -11.18
CA GLU A 174 22.91 17.28 -11.53
C GLU A 174 21.48 17.69 -11.94
N GLN A 175 21.22 18.99 -12.08
CA GLN A 175 19.87 19.50 -12.42
C GLN A 175 19.36 18.96 -13.78
N GLU A 176 18.06 19.10 -14.00
CA GLU A 176 17.32 18.73 -15.24
C GLU A 176 18.16 18.94 -16.50
N GLY A 177 18.28 17.88 -17.31
CA GLY A 177 19.07 17.87 -18.54
C GLY A 177 20.57 17.61 -18.39
N SER A 178 21.06 17.19 -17.21
CA SER A 178 22.46 16.78 -17.10
C SER A 178 22.77 15.46 -17.82
N GLU A 179 23.90 15.44 -18.54
CA GLU A 179 24.48 14.21 -19.07
C GLU A 179 25.15 13.34 -17.99
N PHE A 180 25.20 13.79 -16.72
CA PHE A 180 26.10 13.26 -15.69
C PHE A 180 25.39 12.74 -14.44
N ALA A 181 25.87 11.60 -13.93
CA ALA A 181 25.57 11.11 -12.57
C ALA A 181 26.86 10.93 -11.79
N TYR A 182 26.90 11.36 -10.52
CA TYR A 182 28.06 11.22 -9.65
C TYR A 182 27.74 10.36 -8.42
N PHE A 183 28.62 9.40 -8.17
CA PHE A 183 28.52 8.47 -7.05
C PHE A 183 29.74 8.66 -6.16
N HIS A 184 29.55 9.22 -4.97
CA HIS A 184 30.65 9.51 -4.04
C HIS A 184 30.72 8.43 -2.97
N LEU A 185 31.86 7.75 -2.88
CA LEU A 185 32.11 6.65 -1.96
C LEU A 185 32.76 7.21 -0.69
N HIS A 186 32.01 7.24 0.40
CA HIS A 186 32.41 7.80 1.70
C HIS A 186 32.37 6.74 2.80
N SER A 187 33.09 7.02 3.89
CA SER A 187 33.08 6.24 5.13
C SER A 187 31.82 6.57 5.96
N SER A 188 31.08 5.53 6.35
CA SER A 188 29.87 5.62 7.18
C SER A 188 30.14 6.05 8.63
N THR A 189 31.40 6.04 9.05
CA THR A 189 31.84 6.40 10.41
C THR A 189 32.47 7.79 10.44
N THR A 190 33.16 8.19 9.37
CA THR A 190 33.96 9.43 9.35
C THR A 190 33.42 10.52 8.42
N GLY A 191 32.50 10.18 7.50
CA GLY A 191 32.02 11.08 6.45
C GLY A 191 33.06 11.42 5.38
N GLN A 192 34.31 10.94 5.51
CA GLN A 192 35.40 11.20 4.57
C GLN A 192 35.38 10.23 3.38
N PRO A 193 36.07 10.53 2.26
CA PRO A 193 36.27 9.60 1.16
C PRO A 193 36.70 8.21 1.62
N HIS A 194 36.05 7.16 1.10
CA HIS A 194 36.20 5.81 1.62
C HIS A 194 37.62 5.24 1.38
N PRO A 195 38.38 4.84 2.41
CA PRO A 195 39.81 4.54 2.29
C PRO A 195 40.14 3.26 1.49
N LEU A 196 39.14 2.39 1.25
CA LEU A 196 39.27 1.20 0.39
C LEU A 196 38.79 1.41 -1.05
N ALA A 197 38.34 2.61 -1.42
CA ALA A 197 37.93 2.94 -2.78
C ALA A 197 39.12 3.56 -3.54
N GLU A 198 39.53 2.93 -4.64
CA GLU A 198 40.60 3.44 -5.52
C GLU A 198 40.26 4.81 -6.12
N HIS A 199 38.98 5.01 -6.47
CA HIS A 199 38.41 6.31 -6.79
C HIS A 199 37.25 6.59 -5.83
N SER A 200 37.34 7.71 -5.11
CA SER A 200 36.28 8.17 -4.19
C SER A 200 35.03 8.70 -4.90
N THR A 201 35.09 8.88 -6.21
CA THR A 201 33.95 9.28 -7.05
C THR A 201 33.97 8.45 -8.32
N ILE A 202 32.82 7.87 -8.66
CA ILE A 202 32.53 7.29 -9.97
C ILE A 202 31.63 8.28 -10.69
N THR A 203 31.96 8.64 -11.93
CA THR A 203 31.14 9.52 -12.76
C THR A 203 30.61 8.72 -13.94
N ILE A 204 29.31 8.81 -14.20
CA ILE A 204 28.72 8.34 -15.45
C ILE A 204 28.49 9.57 -16.32
N ARG A 205 28.77 9.44 -17.62
CA ARG A 205 28.37 10.40 -18.64
C ARG A 205 27.61 9.69 -19.75
N PHE A 206 26.37 10.08 -19.98
CA PHE A 206 25.59 9.65 -21.14
C PHE A 206 26.02 10.42 -22.40
N ASP A 207 26.03 9.77 -23.55
CA ASP A 207 26.33 10.46 -24.80
C ASP A 207 25.10 11.28 -25.24
N SER A 208 25.28 12.55 -25.59
CA SER A 208 24.19 13.40 -26.13
C SER A 208 23.49 12.82 -27.37
N ALA A 209 24.18 11.95 -28.12
CA ALA A 209 23.56 11.21 -29.22
C ALA A 209 22.52 10.20 -28.71
N PHE A 210 22.84 9.46 -27.64
CA PHE A 210 21.93 8.51 -26.99
C PHE A 210 20.75 9.24 -26.33
N LEU A 211 21.00 10.35 -25.63
CA LEU A 211 19.91 11.11 -25.01
C LEU A 211 18.93 11.67 -26.08
N ARG A 212 19.46 12.25 -27.16
CA ARG A 212 18.63 12.80 -28.26
C ARG A 212 17.94 11.72 -29.11
N GLU A 213 18.55 10.54 -29.28
CA GLU A 213 17.92 9.44 -30.03
C GLU A 213 16.66 8.90 -29.33
N ASN A 214 16.59 9.04 -28.01
CA ASN A 214 15.52 8.49 -27.18
C ASN A 214 14.64 9.56 -26.50
N ASP A 215 14.78 10.83 -26.88
CA ASP A 215 14.04 11.97 -26.33
C ASP A 215 14.18 12.10 -24.80
N LEU A 216 15.45 12.08 -24.35
CA LEU A 216 15.88 12.10 -22.94
C LEU A 216 16.70 13.34 -22.56
N SER A 217 16.81 14.34 -23.44
CA SER A 217 17.72 15.47 -23.23
C SER A 217 17.26 16.46 -22.16
N ASP A 218 15.96 16.57 -21.91
CA ASP A 218 15.36 17.47 -20.91
C ASP A 218 14.71 16.70 -19.75
N GLU A 219 14.87 15.37 -19.72
CA GLU A 219 14.17 14.44 -18.83
C GLU A 219 14.92 14.20 -17.53
N ALA A 220 14.25 14.31 -16.39
CA ALA A 220 14.84 14.01 -15.09
C ALA A 220 15.22 12.52 -15.00
N MET A 221 16.44 12.24 -14.55
CA MET A 221 16.93 10.88 -14.35
C MET A 221 16.51 10.37 -12.97
N SER A 222 16.39 9.04 -12.83
CA SER A 222 16.10 8.36 -11.57
C SER A 222 17.05 7.20 -11.35
N VAL A 223 17.63 7.15 -10.15
CA VAL A 223 18.78 6.32 -9.83
C VAL A 223 18.50 5.46 -8.61
N PHE A 224 18.68 4.15 -8.74
CA PHE A 224 18.40 3.15 -7.70
C PHE A 224 19.68 2.36 -7.40
N PRO A 225 20.40 2.71 -6.32
CA PRO A 225 21.63 2.03 -5.92
C PRO A 225 21.34 0.77 -5.07
N GLU A 226 22.13 -0.28 -5.28
CA GLU A 226 22.26 -1.41 -4.36
C GLU A 226 23.75 -1.71 -4.14
N VAL A 227 24.11 -2.16 -2.93
CA VAL A 227 25.50 -2.55 -2.57
C VAL A 227 25.48 -3.96 -2.00
N MET A 228 26.28 -4.88 -2.55
CA MET A 228 26.43 -6.25 -2.06
C MET A 228 27.91 -6.63 -2.00
N GLY A 229 28.50 -6.62 -0.80
CA GLY A 229 29.93 -6.91 -0.64
C GLY A 229 30.78 -5.93 -1.48
N ASN A 230 31.68 -6.43 -2.31
CA ASN A 230 32.50 -5.57 -3.16
C ASN A 230 31.76 -5.03 -4.41
N TYR A 231 30.48 -5.37 -4.61
CA TYR A 231 29.71 -4.97 -5.78
C TYR A 231 28.83 -3.76 -5.48
N PHE A 232 28.84 -2.81 -6.41
CA PHE A 232 27.94 -1.67 -6.45
C PHE A 232 27.13 -1.74 -7.73
N LEU A 233 25.80 -1.83 -7.58
CA LEU A 233 24.84 -1.94 -8.66
C LEU A 233 24.04 -0.63 -8.70
N VAL A 234 23.83 -0.08 -9.89
CA VAL A 234 22.98 1.09 -10.09
C VAL A 234 22.04 0.80 -11.24
N GLN A 235 20.74 0.88 -10.98
CA GLN A 235 19.75 1.04 -12.03
C GLN A 235 19.51 2.53 -12.29
N ILE A 236 19.51 2.92 -13.57
CA ILE A 236 19.21 4.25 -14.07
C ILE A 236 18.03 4.14 -15.04
N TYR A 237 17.04 5.02 -14.91
CA TYR A 237 15.93 5.16 -15.85
C TYR A 237 15.35 6.58 -15.80
N TRP A 238 14.46 6.92 -16.74
CA TRP A 238 13.81 8.22 -16.83
C TRP A 238 12.30 8.03 -16.62
N PRO A 239 11.71 8.44 -15.48
CA PRO A 239 10.30 8.18 -15.14
C PRO A 239 9.29 8.94 -16.00
N GLU A 240 9.66 10.15 -16.40
CA GLU A 240 8.77 11.13 -17.06
C GLU A 240 8.69 10.90 -18.58
N SER A 241 9.80 10.48 -19.20
CA SER A 241 9.88 10.17 -20.63
C SER A 241 8.90 9.10 -21.09
N ASP A 242 8.35 9.24 -22.29
CA ASP A 242 7.62 8.17 -22.98
C ASP A 242 8.52 6.98 -23.38
N CYS A 243 9.85 7.16 -23.42
CA CYS A 243 10.77 6.05 -23.70
C CYS A 243 10.88 5.07 -22.51
N MET A 244 11.06 3.79 -22.82
CA MET A 244 11.00 2.69 -21.85
C MET A 244 12.39 2.19 -21.43
N ILE A 245 13.36 3.10 -21.34
CA ILE A 245 14.78 2.73 -21.29
C ILE A 245 15.31 2.69 -19.86
N SER A 246 16.09 1.66 -19.57
CA SER A 246 16.89 1.59 -18.34
C SER A 246 18.28 1.01 -18.58
N GLU A 247 19.27 1.65 -17.96
CA GLU A 247 20.66 1.19 -17.90
C GLU A 247 20.94 0.66 -16.49
N ILE A 248 21.38 -0.59 -16.39
CA ILE A 248 21.76 -1.23 -15.13
C ILE A 248 23.27 -1.52 -15.19
N LEU A 249 24.01 -0.90 -14.29
CA LEU A 249 25.47 -0.87 -14.30
C LEU A 249 26.02 -1.47 -13.00
N LEU A 250 27.00 -2.37 -13.11
CA LEU A 250 27.58 -3.10 -12.00
C LEU A 250 29.09 -2.84 -11.92
N TRP A 251 29.56 -2.21 -10.85
CA TRP A 251 30.98 -2.02 -10.56
C TRP A 251 31.48 -2.95 -9.45
N HIS A 252 32.77 -3.24 -9.46
CA HIS A 252 33.51 -3.60 -8.26
C HIS A 252 33.99 -2.31 -7.58
N TRP A 253 33.30 -1.84 -6.54
CA TRP A 253 33.42 -0.47 -6.05
C TRP A 253 34.81 -0.12 -5.52
N ARG A 254 35.52 -1.09 -4.93
CA ARG A 254 36.87 -0.89 -4.38
C ARG A 254 37.92 -0.54 -5.42
N THR A 255 37.78 -1.06 -6.64
CA THR A 255 38.70 -0.79 -7.77
C THR A 255 38.04 0.06 -8.85
N SER A 256 36.81 0.51 -8.62
CA SER A 256 35.98 1.25 -9.58
C SER A 256 35.81 0.56 -10.95
N ILE A 257 36.06 -0.74 -11.08
CA ILE A 257 35.97 -1.46 -12.38
C ILE A 257 34.49 -1.70 -12.71
N LEU A 258 34.02 -1.20 -13.86
CA LEU A 258 32.71 -1.58 -14.41
C LEU A 258 32.79 -3.03 -14.95
N LEU A 259 32.04 -3.93 -14.32
CA LEU A 259 32.00 -5.37 -14.63
C LEU A 259 30.94 -5.70 -15.68
N ALA A 260 29.76 -5.07 -15.60
CA ALA A 260 28.65 -5.34 -16.51
C ALA A 260 27.82 -4.09 -16.76
N ARG A 261 27.32 -3.98 -18.00
CA ARG A 261 26.25 -3.08 -18.42
C ARG A 261 25.10 -3.92 -18.95
N ILE A 262 23.92 -3.82 -18.33
CA ILE A 262 22.69 -4.46 -18.77
C ILE A 262 21.76 -3.35 -19.25
N TYR A 263 21.33 -3.44 -20.50
CA TYR A 263 20.50 -2.44 -21.15
C TYR A 263 19.12 -3.04 -21.45
N SER A 264 18.05 -2.37 -21.00
CA SER A 264 16.66 -2.71 -21.34
C SER A 264 16.09 -1.68 -22.30
N GLU A 265 15.60 -2.15 -23.44
CA GLU A 265 14.85 -1.36 -24.44
C GLU A 265 13.32 -1.41 -24.19
N HIS A 266 12.91 -2.06 -23.11
CA HIS A 266 11.52 -2.43 -22.82
C HIS A 266 11.16 -2.09 -21.37
N ASP A 267 9.85 -1.90 -21.15
CA ASP A 267 9.23 -1.33 -19.94
C ASP A 267 9.92 -1.70 -18.64
N THR A 268 10.20 -0.67 -17.83
CA THR A 268 10.54 -0.74 -16.40
C THR A 268 11.26 -2.02 -15.97
N ALA A 269 12.58 -2.09 -16.15
CA ALA A 269 13.35 -3.12 -15.48
C ALA A 269 13.37 -2.87 -13.96
N ARG A 270 13.65 -3.92 -13.17
CA ARG A 270 14.15 -3.85 -11.79
C ARG A 270 15.22 -4.91 -11.60
N CYS A 271 16.29 -4.62 -10.89
CA CYS A 271 17.39 -5.56 -10.65
C CYS A 271 17.58 -5.87 -9.17
N THR A 272 18.15 -7.04 -8.87
CA THR A 272 18.57 -7.41 -7.51
C THR A 272 19.59 -8.56 -7.53
N PHE A 273 20.22 -8.85 -6.40
CA PHE A 273 21.18 -9.95 -6.28
C PHE A 273 20.50 -11.28 -5.91
N LEU A 274 20.79 -12.35 -6.67
CA LEU A 274 20.28 -13.70 -6.39
C LEU A 274 21.21 -14.45 -5.44
N ASP A 275 22.51 -14.38 -5.72
CA ASP A 275 23.61 -14.90 -4.92
C ASP A 275 24.89 -14.09 -5.22
N LYS A 276 26.02 -14.44 -4.60
CA LYS A 276 27.33 -13.76 -4.77
C LYS A 276 27.88 -13.75 -6.21
N SER A 277 27.26 -14.48 -7.12
CA SER A 277 27.70 -14.71 -8.51
C SER A 277 26.62 -14.47 -9.57
N HIS A 278 25.39 -14.15 -9.19
CA HIS A 278 24.27 -13.95 -10.12
C HIS A 278 23.43 -12.72 -9.76
N LEU A 279 23.18 -11.88 -10.78
CA LEU A 279 22.15 -10.85 -10.76
C LEU A 279 20.85 -11.40 -11.36
N LEU A 280 19.73 -10.87 -10.88
CA LEU A 280 18.41 -11.06 -11.45
C LEU A 280 17.87 -9.72 -11.92
N VAL A 281 17.32 -9.68 -13.13
CA VAL A 281 16.56 -8.54 -13.64
C VAL A 281 15.13 -8.99 -13.94
N TYR A 282 14.16 -8.35 -13.31
CA TYR A 282 12.75 -8.45 -13.64
C TYR A 282 12.44 -7.38 -14.69
N SER A 283 11.88 -7.75 -15.84
CA SER A 283 11.62 -6.82 -16.95
C SER A 283 10.47 -7.32 -17.83
N THR A 284 10.01 -6.47 -18.76
CA THR A 284 9.17 -6.90 -19.89
C THR A 284 10.03 -7.33 -21.09
N LEU A 285 9.52 -8.29 -21.86
CA LEU A 285 10.03 -8.69 -23.17
C LEU A 285 9.04 -8.22 -24.22
N SER A 286 9.53 -7.55 -25.26
CA SER A 286 8.76 -7.18 -26.44
C SER A 286 9.03 -8.17 -27.58
N GLU A 287 7.98 -8.77 -28.15
CA GLU A 287 8.11 -9.59 -29.35
C GLU A 287 7.90 -8.75 -30.61
N ASN A 288 9.00 -8.43 -31.31
CA ASN A 288 9.01 -7.99 -32.71
C ASN A 288 8.05 -6.85 -33.08
N GLY A 289 7.87 -5.86 -32.19
CA GLY A 289 7.04 -4.68 -32.45
C GLY A 289 5.52 -4.92 -32.41
N LEU A 290 5.08 -6.05 -31.83
CA LEU A 290 3.69 -6.26 -31.45
C LEU A 290 3.50 -5.89 -29.97
N ASP A 291 2.34 -5.29 -29.63
CA ASP A 291 1.97 -4.89 -28.25
C ASP A 291 1.74 -6.08 -27.27
N SER A 292 2.45 -7.21 -27.42
CA SER A 292 2.44 -8.34 -26.50
C SER A 292 3.63 -8.26 -25.55
N SER A 293 3.47 -7.50 -24.45
CA SER A 293 4.45 -7.49 -23.36
C SER A 293 4.36 -8.80 -22.58
N ARG A 294 5.45 -9.56 -22.50
CA ARG A 294 5.58 -10.70 -21.58
C ARG A 294 6.48 -10.32 -20.41
N LEU A 295 6.12 -10.69 -19.19
CA LEU A 295 7.03 -10.56 -18.05
C LEU A 295 8.13 -11.63 -18.10
N ALA A 296 9.32 -11.32 -17.60
CA ALA A 296 10.41 -12.28 -17.46
C ALA A 296 11.32 -12.01 -16.27
N LEU A 297 11.93 -13.07 -15.72
CA LEU A 297 13.13 -12.97 -14.89
C LEU A 297 14.36 -13.34 -15.73
N LEU A 298 15.27 -12.40 -15.90
CA LEU A 298 16.51 -12.55 -16.66
C LEU A 298 17.65 -12.72 -15.65
N VAL A 299 18.30 -13.89 -15.64
CA VAL A 299 19.48 -14.13 -14.78
C VAL A 299 20.74 -13.76 -15.54
N TYR A 300 21.63 -12.99 -14.92
CA TYR A 300 22.94 -12.64 -15.45
C TYR A 300 24.02 -13.19 -14.53
N ARG A 301 25.10 -13.72 -15.10
CA ARG A 301 26.30 -14.07 -14.33
C ARG A 301 27.07 -12.79 -14.03
N ILE A 302 27.48 -12.59 -12.77
CA ILE A 302 28.41 -11.51 -12.40
C ILE A 302 29.80 -11.85 -12.98
N PRO A 303 30.39 -10.98 -13.81
CA PRO A 303 31.73 -11.21 -14.34
C PRO A 303 32.79 -11.17 -13.22
N SER A 304 33.74 -12.10 -13.29
CA SER A 304 34.96 -12.04 -12.46
C SER A 304 35.87 -10.93 -12.98
N ILE A 305 36.54 -10.20 -12.08
CA ILE A 305 37.61 -9.27 -12.46
C ILE A 305 38.70 -10.05 -13.21
N THR A 306 39.04 -9.57 -14.40
CA THR A 306 40.18 -10.04 -15.21
C THR A 306 41.10 -8.87 -15.54
N ASP A 307 42.39 -9.12 -15.69
CA ASP A 307 43.44 -8.10 -15.93
C ASP A 307 43.19 -7.15 -17.13
N ASN A 308 42.29 -7.54 -18.05
CA ASN A 308 41.91 -6.73 -19.21
C ASN A 308 40.96 -5.55 -18.90
N HIS A 309 40.36 -5.47 -17.71
CA HIS A 309 39.46 -4.36 -17.37
C HIS A 309 40.28 -3.10 -17.09
N GLN A 310 40.02 -2.03 -17.86
CA GLN A 310 40.63 -0.73 -17.64
C GLN A 310 39.63 0.21 -16.97
N VAL A 311 40.05 0.87 -15.89
CA VAL A 311 39.31 1.99 -15.32
C VAL A 311 39.62 3.24 -16.16
N PRO A 312 38.62 3.94 -16.70
CA PRO A 312 38.85 5.18 -17.43
C PRO A 312 39.43 6.26 -16.49
N PRO A 313 40.21 7.23 -17.01
CA PRO A 313 40.76 8.31 -16.18
C PRO A 313 39.68 9.01 -15.34
N ASN A 314 39.97 9.21 -14.06
CA ASN A 314 39.05 9.78 -13.06
C ASN A 314 37.73 8.99 -12.89
N ALA A 315 37.71 7.69 -13.21
CA ALA A 315 36.52 6.84 -13.15
C ALA A 315 35.29 7.43 -13.90
N ASN A 316 35.55 8.09 -15.05
CA ASN A 316 34.51 8.65 -15.92
C ASN A 316 34.03 7.62 -16.96
N PHE A 317 32.90 6.99 -16.70
CA PHE A 317 32.30 5.94 -17.53
C PHE A 317 31.30 6.52 -18.53
N ARG A 318 31.42 6.12 -19.80
CA ARG A 318 30.36 6.29 -20.79
C ARG A 318 29.72 4.94 -21.09
N PRO A 319 28.48 4.65 -20.67
CA PRO A 319 27.86 3.33 -20.80
C PRO A 319 27.92 2.78 -22.23
N SER A 320 27.69 3.65 -23.22
CA SER A 320 27.77 3.36 -24.66
C SER A 320 29.05 2.64 -25.11
N LEU A 321 30.20 2.91 -24.47
CA LEU A 321 31.50 2.32 -24.81
C LEU A 321 31.68 0.88 -24.28
N TYR A 322 30.79 0.43 -23.39
CA TYR A 322 30.83 -0.90 -22.79
C TYR A 322 29.80 -1.83 -23.47
N PRO A 323 30.18 -3.10 -23.74
CA PRO A 323 29.28 -4.05 -24.39
C PRO A 323 28.07 -4.38 -23.51
N LYS A 324 26.91 -4.54 -24.13
CA LYS A 324 25.70 -5.05 -23.47
C LYS A 324 25.96 -6.48 -22.96
N HIS A 325 25.85 -6.70 -21.66
CA HIS A 325 25.91 -8.01 -21.03
C HIS A 325 24.62 -8.79 -21.33
N SER A 326 24.74 -10.08 -21.61
CA SER A 326 23.60 -10.93 -22.00
C SER A 326 23.17 -11.86 -20.86
N PRO A 327 21.86 -12.13 -20.71
CA PRO A 327 21.38 -13.04 -19.68
C PRO A 327 21.78 -14.48 -20.00
N ILE A 328 22.08 -15.27 -18.98
CA ILE A 328 22.39 -16.70 -19.11
C ILE A 328 21.11 -17.56 -19.13
N LEU A 329 20.09 -17.14 -18.35
CA LEU A 329 18.74 -17.74 -18.35
C LEU A 329 17.69 -16.64 -18.48
N ILE A 330 16.57 -16.97 -19.13
CA ILE A 330 15.33 -16.18 -19.12
C ILE A 330 14.20 -17.08 -18.64
N PHE A 331 13.48 -16.67 -17.60
CA PHE A 331 12.30 -17.35 -17.09
C PHE A 331 11.05 -16.59 -17.50
N GLU A 332 10.30 -17.12 -18.47
CA GLU A 332 9.11 -16.45 -19.00
C GLU A 332 7.89 -16.64 -18.09
N PHE A 333 7.12 -15.57 -17.94
CA PHE A 333 5.77 -15.61 -17.37
C PHE A 333 4.71 -15.90 -18.44
N PRO A 334 3.46 -16.19 -18.04
CA PRO A 334 2.35 -16.33 -18.97
C PRO A 334 2.12 -15.05 -19.78
N GLU A 335 1.73 -15.21 -21.03
CA GLU A 335 1.43 -14.09 -21.93
C GLU A 335 0.18 -13.33 -21.49
N LEU A 336 0.25 -11.99 -21.49
CA LEU A 336 -0.91 -11.14 -21.24
C LEU A 336 -1.91 -11.21 -22.39
N HIS A 337 -3.20 -11.16 -22.06
CA HIS A 337 -4.22 -11.08 -23.09
C HIS A 337 -4.12 -9.71 -23.78
N PRO A 338 -4.16 -9.60 -25.12
CA PRO A 338 -3.89 -8.34 -25.86
C PRO A 338 -4.83 -7.16 -25.56
N SER A 339 -5.83 -7.32 -24.70
CA SER A 339 -6.65 -6.22 -24.16
C SER A 339 -6.10 -5.63 -22.85
N TRP A 340 -4.96 -6.09 -22.37
CA TRP A 340 -4.32 -5.66 -21.12
C TRP A 340 -2.90 -5.22 -21.40
N THR A 341 -2.43 -4.28 -20.59
CA THR A 341 -1.06 -3.75 -20.59
C THR A 341 -0.57 -3.70 -19.16
N ILE A 342 0.73 -3.92 -18.95
CA ILE A 342 1.38 -3.60 -17.68
C ILE A 342 1.45 -2.08 -17.56
N THR A 343 1.19 -1.54 -16.38
CA THR A 343 1.46 -0.12 -16.11
C THR A 343 2.86 0.00 -15.50
N ARG A 344 3.58 1.08 -15.82
CA ARG A 344 4.87 1.42 -15.17
C ARG A 344 4.77 1.51 -13.65
N GLN A 345 3.59 1.88 -13.14
CA GLN A 345 3.28 1.95 -11.71
C GLN A 345 3.36 0.56 -11.06
N HIS A 346 3.89 0.53 -9.84
CA HIS A 346 4.01 -0.67 -8.99
C HIS A 346 4.85 -1.81 -9.60
N PHE A 347 5.73 -1.53 -10.57
CA PHE A 347 6.69 -2.51 -11.07
C PHE A 347 7.88 -2.62 -10.10
N LEU A 348 7.84 -3.59 -9.20
CA LEU A 348 8.78 -3.77 -8.08
C LEU A 348 9.38 -5.18 -8.06
N LEU A 349 10.61 -5.27 -7.55
CA LEU A 349 11.36 -6.50 -7.27
C LEU A 349 12.06 -6.34 -5.93
N HIS A 350 11.88 -7.30 -5.02
CA HIS A 350 12.57 -7.32 -3.72
C HIS A 350 13.14 -8.72 -3.42
N SER A 351 14.33 -8.77 -2.83
CA SER A 351 15.05 -9.99 -2.46
C SER A 351 15.71 -9.97 -1.08
N GLU A 352 15.49 -8.89 -0.30
CA GLU A 352 16.15 -8.66 0.99
C GLU A 352 16.05 -9.85 1.96
N PRO A 353 17.07 -10.11 2.80
CA PRO A 353 18.38 -9.45 2.85
C PRO A 353 19.30 -9.91 1.71
N PHE A 354 20.23 -9.05 1.27
CA PHE A 354 21.13 -9.37 0.15
C PHE A 354 22.22 -10.39 0.54
N PRO A 355 22.83 -11.12 -0.41
CA PRO A 355 23.92 -12.05 -0.08
C PRO A 355 25.09 -11.35 0.62
N GLY A 356 25.44 -11.83 1.82
CA GLY A 356 26.43 -11.23 2.72
C GLY A 356 25.86 -10.34 3.83
N ASP A 357 24.59 -9.93 3.75
CA ASP A 357 23.92 -9.17 4.82
C ASP A 357 23.78 -10.00 6.10
N VAL A 358 23.84 -9.32 7.25
CA VAL A 358 23.72 -9.91 8.58
C VAL A 358 22.25 -10.15 8.91
N VAL A 359 21.89 -11.42 9.12
CA VAL A 359 20.52 -11.84 9.47
C VAL A 359 20.34 -11.94 10.98
N TYR A 360 21.37 -12.41 11.69
CA TYR A 360 21.31 -12.61 13.13
C TYR A 360 22.72 -12.67 13.71
N THR A 361 22.95 -12.02 14.86
CA THR A 361 24.23 -12.02 15.56
C THR A 361 24.03 -12.29 17.04
N LYS A 362 24.71 -13.32 17.57
CA LYS A 362 24.81 -13.59 19.00
C LYS A 362 26.16 -14.24 19.34
N SER A 363 26.20 -15.53 19.70
CA SER A 363 27.46 -16.28 19.81
C SER A 363 28.00 -16.67 18.43
N SER A 364 27.11 -16.68 17.44
CA SER A 364 27.37 -16.90 16.02
C SER A 364 26.72 -15.76 15.23
N THR A 365 27.31 -15.38 14.10
CA THR A 365 26.74 -14.45 13.13
C THR A 365 26.33 -15.23 11.89
N PHE A 366 25.04 -15.19 11.58
CA PHE A 366 24.47 -15.78 10.38
C PHE A 366 24.31 -14.69 9.31
N LEU A 367 24.87 -14.93 8.13
CA LEU A 367 24.73 -14.08 6.96
C LEU A 367 23.75 -14.72 5.98
N CYS A 368 23.11 -13.90 5.14
CA CYS A 368 22.38 -14.39 3.97
C CYS A 368 23.38 -14.95 2.94
N SER A 369 23.24 -16.21 2.51
CA SER A 369 24.08 -16.78 1.46
C SER A 369 23.52 -16.54 0.06
N ASN A 370 22.19 -16.49 -0.07
CA ASN A 370 21.43 -16.25 -1.29
C ASN A 370 20.01 -15.81 -0.95
N ALA A 371 19.36 -15.11 -1.89
CA ALA A 371 17.93 -14.86 -1.80
C ALA A 371 17.19 -16.20 -1.77
N THR A 372 16.21 -16.36 -0.87
CA THR A 372 15.43 -17.63 -0.76
C THR A 372 14.07 -17.52 -1.43
N THR A 373 13.47 -16.34 -1.39
CA THR A 373 12.24 -15.97 -2.08
C THR A 373 12.46 -14.60 -2.73
N LEU A 374 11.75 -14.34 -3.82
CA LEU A 374 11.66 -13.02 -4.46
C LEU A 374 10.22 -12.53 -4.31
N SER A 375 10.03 -11.24 -4.09
CA SER A 375 8.73 -10.57 -4.21
C SER A 375 8.71 -9.76 -5.49
N LEU A 376 7.67 -9.94 -6.30
CA LEU A 376 7.43 -9.19 -7.53
C LEU A 376 6.07 -8.51 -7.42
N THR A 377 6.04 -7.20 -7.64
CA THR A 377 4.78 -6.47 -7.78
C THR A 377 4.68 -5.96 -9.22
N PHE A 378 3.48 -6.00 -9.79
CA PHE A 378 3.16 -5.29 -11.02
C PHE A 378 1.66 -5.05 -11.12
N ARG A 379 1.29 -3.97 -11.80
CA ARG A 379 -0.09 -3.59 -12.05
C ARG A 379 -0.44 -3.83 -13.51
N ILE A 380 -1.59 -4.44 -13.77
CA ILE A 380 -2.16 -4.55 -15.11
C ILE A 380 -3.39 -3.66 -15.25
N TRP A 381 -3.58 -3.09 -16.44
CA TRP A 381 -4.73 -2.27 -16.80
C TRP A 381 -5.35 -2.77 -18.10
N LYS A 382 -6.68 -2.74 -18.20
CA LYS A 382 -7.39 -3.12 -19.43
C LYS A 382 -7.35 -1.97 -20.45
N ASN A 383 -6.51 -2.11 -21.47
CA ASN A 383 -6.22 -1.06 -22.45
C ASN A 383 -7.51 -0.47 -23.07
N PRO A 384 -7.83 0.81 -22.81
CA PRO A 384 -9.08 1.40 -23.25
C PRO A 384 -9.09 1.71 -24.75
N ALA A 385 -7.93 1.96 -25.37
CA ALA A 385 -7.81 2.29 -26.79
C ALA A 385 -8.25 1.11 -27.69
N ARG A 386 -8.10 -0.13 -27.20
CA ARG A 386 -8.54 -1.35 -27.90
C ARG A 386 -10.01 -1.71 -27.65
N GLN A 387 -10.73 -0.98 -26.80
CA GLN A 387 -12.12 -1.28 -26.47
C GLN A 387 -13.06 -0.26 -27.10
N ALA A 388 -13.75 -0.64 -28.19
CA ALA A 388 -14.69 0.21 -28.94
C ALA A 388 -15.58 1.07 -28.01
N TYR A 389 -15.55 2.39 -28.19
CA TYR A 389 -16.04 3.39 -27.25
C TYR A 389 -17.55 3.24 -27.00
N VAL A 390 -17.91 2.71 -25.83
CA VAL A 390 -19.31 2.64 -25.37
C VAL A 390 -19.47 3.67 -24.26
N TYR A 391 -20.36 4.62 -24.49
CA TYR A 391 -20.69 5.70 -23.56
C TYR A 391 -21.26 5.11 -22.25
N GLY A 392 -20.52 5.21 -21.15
CA GLY A 392 -20.94 4.76 -19.82
C GLY A 392 -19.83 4.05 -19.03
N SER A 393 -19.40 4.69 -17.93
CA SER A 393 -18.54 4.17 -16.85
C SER A 393 -17.55 3.05 -17.22
N ARG A 394 -16.53 3.39 -18.01
CA ARG A 394 -15.42 2.49 -18.36
C ARG A 394 -14.08 2.90 -17.73
N LYS A 395 -14.03 3.03 -16.41
CA LYS A 395 -12.79 2.78 -15.66
C LYS A 395 -12.86 1.33 -15.20
N GLY A 396 -12.28 0.42 -15.98
CA GLY A 396 -11.91 -0.89 -15.44
C GLY A 396 -10.87 -0.63 -14.35
N SER A 397 -11.06 -1.17 -13.15
CA SER A 397 -10.07 -1.00 -12.09
C SER A 397 -8.73 -1.62 -12.53
N PRO A 398 -7.59 -1.01 -12.19
CA PRO A 398 -6.31 -1.70 -12.28
C PRO A 398 -6.39 -2.99 -11.45
N THR A 399 -5.57 -3.98 -11.79
CA THR A 399 -5.38 -5.16 -10.96
C THR A 399 -3.92 -5.25 -10.59
N ASP A 400 -3.64 -5.08 -9.30
CA ASP A 400 -2.31 -5.25 -8.73
C ASP A 400 -2.07 -6.75 -8.45
N HIS A 401 -0.91 -7.23 -8.91
CA HIS A 401 -0.46 -8.61 -8.76
C HIS A 401 0.81 -8.65 -7.92
N HIS A 402 0.77 -9.50 -6.89
CA HIS A 402 1.92 -9.79 -6.03
C HIS A 402 2.32 -11.24 -6.22
N VAL A 403 3.55 -11.49 -6.64
CA VAL A 403 4.04 -12.83 -7.00
C VAL A 403 5.29 -13.16 -6.20
N PHE A 404 5.19 -14.18 -5.36
CA PHE A 404 6.30 -14.71 -4.58
C PHE A 404 6.94 -15.87 -5.33
N VAL A 405 8.26 -15.81 -5.57
CA VAL A 405 9.00 -16.82 -6.35
C VAL A 405 10.06 -17.50 -5.49
N SER A 406 10.05 -18.83 -5.42
CA SER A 406 11.07 -19.60 -4.72
C SER A 406 12.36 -19.69 -5.53
N VAL A 407 13.43 -19.07 -5.01
CA VAL A 407 14.75 -19.03 -5.67
C VAL A 407 15.34 -20.43 -5.84
N HIS A 408 15.06 -21.36 -4.91
CA HIS A 408 15.52 -22.75 -5.02
C HIS A 408 15.10 -23.44 -6.34
N HIS A 409 13.93 -23.09 -6.87
CA HIS A 409 13.50 -23.58 -8.19
C HIS A 409 14.30 -22.95 -9.33
N LEU A 410 14.68 -21.67 -9.24
CA LEU A 410 15.52 -20.99 -10.24
C LEU A 410 16.96 -21.54 -10.23
N LEU A 411 17.55 -21.72 -9.05
CA LEU A 411 18.91 -22.28 -8.88
C LEU A 411 19.03 -23.73 -9.41
N PHE A 412 17.95 -24.50 -9.40
CA PHE A 412 17.91 -25.84 -10.02
C PHE A 412 18.18 -25.78 -11.54
N HIS A 413 17.68 -24.77 -12.23
CA HIS A 413 17.96 -24.57 -13.66
C HIS A 413 19.38 -24.04 -13.91
N LEU A 414 19.96 -23.27 -12.99
CA LEU A 414 21.36 -22.82 -13.07
C LEU A 414 22.37 -23.98 -12.90
N THR A 415 22.10 -24.89 -11.96
CA THR A 415 22.99 -26.01 -11.63
C THR A 415 22.90 -27.19 -12.61
N GLY A 416 21.74 -27.39 -13.24
CA GLY A 416 21.52 -28.45 -14.22
C GLY A 416 22.01 -28.14 -15.65
N GLY A 417 22.48 -26.93 -15.93
CA GLY A 417 22.92 -26.51 -17.25
C GLY A 417 24.44 -26.60 -17.43
N GLN A 418 24.89 -27.39 -18.41
CA GLN A 418 26.19 -27.09 -19.03
C GLN A 418 26.01 -25.81 -19.87
N TYR A 419 26.67 -24.72 -19.46
CA TYR A 419 26.69 -23.45 -20.19
C TYR A 419 27.56 -23.55 -21.44
N GLU A 420 27.10 -24.31 -22.44
CA GLU A 420 27.77 -24.41 -23.72
C GLU A 420 27.59 -23.10 -24.51
N ASN A 421 28.72 -22.47 -24.84
CA ASN A 421 28.85 -21.42 -25.86
C ASN A 421 28.13 -20.07 -25.58
N GLY A 422 27.77 -19.78 -24.33
CA GLY A 422 27.24 -18.45 -23.94
C GLY A 422 25.84 -18.14 -24.51
N VAL A 423 25.11 -19.14 -24.99
CA VAL A 423 23.75 -18.98 -25.52
C VAL A 423 22.78 -18.80 -24.35
N THR A 424 22.01 -17.70 -24.37
CA THR A 424 20.89 -17.48 -23.46
C THR A 424 19.86 -18.60 -23.58
N ARG A 425 19.50 -19.24 -22.47
CA ARG A 425 18.48 -20.28 -22.44
C ARG A 425 17.17 -19.77 -21.85
N THR A 426 16.12 -19.78 -22.66
CA THR A 426 14.75 -19.48 -22.22
C THR A 426 14.08 -20.71 -21.61
N ILE A 427 13.41 -20.51 -20.47
CA ILE A 427 12.65 -21.51 -19.72
C ILE A 427 11.17 -21.05 -19.71
N PRO A 428 10.27 -21.71 -20.45
CA PRO A 428 8.87 -21.29 -20.52
C PRO A 428 8.13 -21.61 -19.22
N TRP A 429 7.10 -20.82 -18.91
CA TRP A 429 6.30 -20.91 -17.67
C TRP A 429 5.96 -22.35 -17.23
N SER A 430 5.52 -23.19 -18.17
CA SER A 430 5.10 -24.58 -17.93
C SER A 430 6.19 -25.50 -17.35
N GLN A 431 7.46 -25.12 -17.42
CA GLN A 431 8.58 -25.90 -16.87
C GLN A 431 8.96 -25.48 -15.43
N TRP A 432 8.67 -24.25 -15.02
CA TRP A 432 9.18 -23.69 -13.76
C TRP A 432 8.08 -23.04 -12.89
N GLY A 433 7.20 -22.24 -13.50
CA GLY A 433 6.41 -21.22 -12.81
C GLY A 433 5.38 -21.76 -11.83
N THR A 434 4.62 -22.80 -12.20
CA THR A 434 3.51 -23.29 -11.37
C THR A 434 3.98 -23.74 -9.98
N ALA A 435 5.03 -24.55 -9.88
CA ALA A 435 5.56 -25.00 -8.59
C ALA A 435 6.43 -23.95 -7.88
N ALA A 436 7.10 -23.07 -8.65
CA ALA A 436 8.01 -22.07 -8.11
C ALA A 436 7.33 -20.82 -7.57
N THR A 437 6.07 -20.53 -7.96
CA THR A 437 5.42 -19.24 -7.66
C THR A 437 4.16 -19.38 -6.81
N ARG A 438 3.81 -18.31 -6.06
CA ARG A 438 2.47 -18.08 -5.50
C ARG A 438 2.02 -16.68 -5.88
N TRP A 439 0.84 -16.57 -6.47
CA TRP A 439 0.26 -15.31 -6.88
C TRP A 439 -0.79 -14.84 -5.89
N PHE A 440 -0.89 -13.53 -5.73
CA PHE A 440 -1.99 -12.86 -5.07
C PHE A 440 -2.53 -11.76 -5.98
N THR A 441 -3.85 -11.59 -5.97
CA THR A 441 -4.52 -10.41 -6.52
C THR A 441 -4.87 -9.53 -5.35
N GLU A 442 -4.35 -8.31 -5.37
CA GLU A 442 -4.64 -7.32 -4.36
C GLU A 442 -6.06 -6.78 -4.55
N ASP A 443 -6.74 -6.58 -3.43
CA ASP A 443 -8.03 -5.91 -3.28
C ASP A 443 -7.68 -4.54 -2.67
N ASP A 444 -8.48 -3.48 -2.87
CA ASP A 444 -8.16 -2.04 -2.61
C ASP A 444 -7.84 -1.66 -1.13
N SER A 445 -7.55 -2.64 -0.28
CA SER A 445 -7.41 -2.57 1.18
C SER A 445 -6.05 -3.02 1.73
N ILE A 446 -5.09 -3.35 0.87
CA ILE A 446 -3.69 -3.58 1.27
C ILE A 446 -2.92 -2.27 1.06
N GLU A 447 -2.19 -1.83 2.07
CA GLU A 447 -1.36 -0.63 2.03
C GLU A 447 -0.14 -0.88 1.14
N HIS A 448 -0.19 -0.41 -0.13
CA HIS A 448 0.74 -0.65 -1.26
C HIS A 448 2.23 -0.25 -1.05
N MET A 449 2.71 -0.12 0.18
CA MET A 449 4.05 0.36 0.54
C MET A 449 4.79 -0.61 1.49
N THR A 450 4.32 -1.85 1.64
CA THR A 450 4.90 -2.85 2.56
C THR A 450 5.44 -4.10 1.85
N ASP A 451 5.69 -4.02 0.55
CA ASP A 451 6.05 -5.13 -0.36
C ASP A 451 7.43 -5.78 -0.10
N ARG A 452 8.21 -5.23 0.83
CA ARG A 452 9.53 -5.77 1.18
C ARG A 452 9.42 -7.07 1.97
N ILE A 453 9.86 -8.16 1.33
CA ILE A 453 10.13 -9.43 2.01
C ILE A 453 11.41 -9.37 2.82
N TYR A 454 11.51 -10.25 3.81
CA TYR A 454 12.76 -10.55 4.51
C TYR A 454 13.02 -12.05 4.48
N MET A 455 14.04 -12.45 3.72
CA MET A 455 14.37 -13.82 3.32
C MET A 455 13.23 -14.51 2.57
N SER A 456 12.40 -15.24 3.32
CA SER A 456 11.24 -16.02 2.85
C SER A 456 9.94 -15.52 3.48
N LYS A 457 10.00 -14.45 4.27
CA LYS A 457 8.88 -13.96 5.08
C LYS A 457 8.39 -12.63 4.52
N TYR A 458 7.07 -12.45 4.55
CA TYR A 458 6.37 -11.22 4.21
C TYR A 458 5.50 -10.80 5.41
N VAL A 459 5.52 -9.52 5.79
CA VAL A 459 4.60 -8.99 6.80
C VAL A 459 3.33 -8.52 6.11
N ARG A 460 2.18 -8.90 6.64
CA ARG A 460 0.88 -8.39 6.23
C ARG A 460 0.18 -7.74 7.41
N SER A 461 -0.05 -6.43 7.32
CA SER A 461 -1.01 -5.72 8.16
C SER A 461 -2.44 -6.05 7.72
N THR A 462 -3.40 -5.91 8.63
CA THR A 462 -4.83 -5.89 8.28
C THR A 462 -5.55 -5.01 9.29
N THR A 463 -5.96 -3.83 8.83
CA THR A 463 -6.67 -2.85 9.66
C THR A 463 -8.01 -3.39 10.12
N VAL A 464 -8.25 -3.35 11.43
CA VAL A 464 -9.50 -3.82 12.05
C VAL A 464 -10.62 -2.84 11.68
N ARG A 465 -11.88 -3.31 11.61
CA ARG A 465 -13.05 -2.46 11.24
C ARG A 465 -13.20 -1.15 12.05
N SER A 466 -12.55 -1.06 13.22
CA SER A 466 -12.51 0.15 14.06
C SER A 466 -11.52 1.23 13.61
N GLY A 467 -10.63 0.97 12.65
CA GLY A 467 -9.56 1.88 12.22
C GLY A 467 -8.36 1.91 13.18
N ASN A 468 -8.61 2.06 14.48
CA ASN A 468 -7.60 2.36 15.51
C ASN A 468 -6.58 1.23 15.81
N ALA A 469 -6.61 0.12 15.08
CA ALA A 469 -5.75 -1.04 15.34
C ALA A 469 -5.66 -1.95 14.11
N GLN A 470 -4.57 -2.72 14.06
CA GLN A 470 -4.30 -3.70 13.01
C GLN A 470 -3.93 -5.07 13.58
N LEU A 471 -4.13 -6.11 12.77
CA LEU A 471 -3.66 -7.47 13.02
C LEU A 471 -2.43 -7.73 12.16
N LEU A 472 -1.39 -8.32 12.74
CA LEU A 472 -0.18 -8.69 12.01
C LEU A 472 -0.15 -10.17 11.70
N SER A 473 0.14 -10.47 10.44
CA SER A 473 0.44 -11.81 9.96
C SER A 473 1.82 -11.84 9.33
N ILE A 474 2.58 -12.92 9.54
CA ILE A 474 3.80 -13.22 8.82
C ILE A 474 3.52 -14.40 7.91
N ILE A 475 3.73 -14.21 6.62
CA ILE A 475 3.56 -15.22 5.59
C ILE A 475 4.96 -15.72 5.21
N ASP A 476 5.28 -16.96 5.53
CA ASP A 476 6.56 -17.60 5.23
C ASP A 476 6.41 -18.54 4.02
N PHE A 477 7.28 -18.40 3.02
CA PHE A 477 7.30 -19.16 1.77
C PHE A 477 8.41 -20.24 1.72
N ASN A 478 9.11 -20.52 2.84
CA ASN A 478 10.14 -21.55 2.90
C ASN A 478 9.54 -22.97 2.81
N ALA A 479 9.34 -23.46 1.58
CA ALA A 479 8.70 -24.74 1.30
C ALA A 479 9.33 -25.96 2.01
N PRO A 480 10.67 -26.10 2.12
CA PRO A 480 11.28 -27.17 2.94
C PRO A 480 10.87 -27.13 4.42
N VAL A 481 10.87 -25.94 5.04
CA VAL A 481 10.48 -25.77 6.46
C VAL A 481 8.98 -26.01 6.65
N ILE A 482 8.14 -25.55 5.73
CA ILE A 482 6.69 -25.79 5.75
C ILE A 482 6.39 -27.28 5.65
N LYS A 483 7.02 -28.01 4.71
CA LYS A 483 6.87 -29.47 4.57
C LYS A 483 7.25 -30.22 5.85
N ARG A 484 8.33 -29.79 6.52
CA ARG A 484 8.77 -30.34 7.81
C ARG A 484 7.71 -30.13 8.92
N ARG A 485 7.09 -28.95 9.00
CA ARG A 485 6.04 -28.63 9.99
C ARG A 485 4.69 -29.27 9.68
N ALA A 486 4.32 -29.40 8.40
CA ALA A 486 3.08 -30.03 7.97
C ALA A 486 2.98 -31.51 8.42
N TYR A 487 4.10 -32.24 8.39
CA TYR A 487 4.19 -33.60 8.92
C TYR A 487 3.87 -33.70 10.42
N ILE A 488 4.30 -32.72 11.22
CA ILE A 488 4.07 -32.68 12.68
C ILE A 488 2.60 -32.35 12.98
N SER A 489 2.00 -31.41 12.26
CA SER A 489 0.62 -30.94 12.48
C SER A 489 -0.46 -31.91 11.96
N GLY A 490 -0.11 -32.85 11.07
CA GLY A 490 -1.07 -33.74 10.42
C GLY A 490 -1.83 -34.68 11.36
N THR A 491 -1.37 -34.87 12.59
CA THR A 491 -2.02 -35.73 13.60
C THR A 491 -3.15 -35.06 14.38
N THR A 492 -3.25 -33.72 14.40
CA THR A 492 -4.12 -33.00 15.36
C THR A 492 -5.29 -32.21 14.75
N SER A 493 -5.29 -31.89 13.45
CA SER A 493 -6.26 -30.91 12.88
C SER A 493 -7.39 -31.48 12.00
N ARG A 494 -7.29 -32.71 11.50
CA ARG A 494 -8.15 -33.22 10.39
C ARG A 494 -9.66 -33.26 10.65
N THR A 495 -10.12 -33.36 11.90
CA THR A 495 -11.54 -33.59 12.23
C THR A 495 -12.39 -32.33 12.44
N ARG A 496 -11.83 -31.11 12.35
CA ARG A 496 -12.55 -29.85 12.71
C ARG A 496 -12.75 -28.84 11.58
N ARG A 497 -12.39 -29.14 10.32
CA ARG A 497 -12.36 -28.16 9.22
C ARG A 497 -13.04 -28.63 7.91
N THR A 498 -14.31 -29.02 7.91
CA THR A 498 -15.01 -29.34 6.63
C THR A 498 -15.74 -28.14 6.02
N ALA A 499 -16.24 -27.20 6.84
CA ALA A 499 -17.01 -26.06 6.35
C ALA A 499 -16.16 -24.79 6.12
N ALA A 500 -15.28 -24.44 7.06
CA ALA A 500 -14.36 -23.30 6.90
C ALA A 500 -13.42 -23.47 5.69
N ASP A 501 -13.01 -24.71 5.45
CA ASP A 501 -12.14 -25.15 4.35
C ASP A 501 -12.68 -24.80 2.95
N LYS A 502 -13.99 -24.72 2.73
CA LYS A 502 -14.52 -24.31 1.41
C LYS A 502 -14.24 -22.84 1.10
N ALA A 503 -14.51 -21.94 2.04
CA ALA A 503 -14.27 -20.51 1.85
C ALA A 503 -12.76 -20.19 1.83
N GLU A 504 -11.98 -20.92 2.64
CA GLU A 504 -10.51 -20.90 2.64
C GLU A 504 -9.96 -21.27 1.26
N LYS A 505 -10.38 -22.42 0.71
CA LYS A 505 -10.03 -22.88 -0.64
C LYS A 505 -10.42 -21.89 -1.73
N THR A 506 -11.65 -21.37 -1.72
CA THR A 506 -12.08 -20.36 -2.68
C THR A 506 -11.20 -19.10 -2.63
N ALA A 507 -10.86 -18.59 -1.45
CA ALA A 507 -10.01 -17.41 -1.32
C ALA A 507 -8.58 -17.63 -1.84
N VAL A 508 -8.00 -18.83 -1.66
CA VAL A 508 -6.67 -19.16 -2.18
C VAL A 508 -6.70 -19.43 -3.69
N LEU A 509 -7.74 -20.13 -4.19
CA LEU A 509 -7.97 -20.34 -5.63
C LEU A 509 -8.09 -19.00 -6.37
N GLU A 510 -8.81 -18.03 -5.80
CA GLU A 510 -9.00 -16.67 -6.35
C GLU A 510 -7.80 -15.73 -6.15
N GLY A 511 -6.70 -16.16 -5.52
CA GLY A 511 -5.54 -15.29 -5.28
C GLY A 511 -5.71 -14.25 -4.17
N LYS A 512 -6.81 -14.25 -3.42
CA LYS A 512 -7.02 -13.35 -2.26
C LYS A 512 -6.20 -13.78 -1.04
N GLY A 513 -5.76 -15.03 -1.05
CA GLY A 513 -4.93 -15.63 -0.01
C GLY A 513 -5.66 -15.86 1.31
N LEU A 514 -4.94 -16.37 2.30
CA LEU A 514 -5.43 -16.47 3.67
C LEU A 514 -5.45 -15.09 4.34
N THR A 515 -6.62 -14.43 4.27
CA THR A 515 -6.86 -13.20 5.00
C THR A 515 -7.40 -13.51 6.39
N ALA A 516 -6.58 -13.23 7.42
CA ALA A 516 -7.01 -13.38 8.81
C ALA A 516 -8.31 -12.59 9.10
N GLY A 517 -8.49 -11.46 8.41
CA GLY A 517 -9.71 -10.64 8.45
C GLY A 517 -11.00 -11.34 8.01
N ARG A 518 -10.98 -12.45 7.25
CA ARG A 518 -12.20 -13.21 6.90
C ARG A 518 -12.45 -14.37 7.85
N LEU A 519 -11.43 -15.17 8.16
CA LEU A 519 -11.58 -16.38 8.99
C LEU A 519 -11.68 -16.07 10.49
N PHE A 520 -10.95 -15.06 10.98
CA PHE A 520 -10.89 -14.74 12.41
C PHE A 520 -11.74 -13.54 12.80
N GLN A 521 -12.33 -12.76 11.88
CA GLN A 521 -13.23 -11.66 12.23
C GLN A 521 -14.29 -12.06 13.27
N PRO A 522 -15.00 -13.21 13.16
CA PRO A 522 -15.97 -13.63 14.15
C PRO A 522 -15.37 -13.87 15.55
N ARG A 523 -14.15 -14.43 15.62
CA ARG A 523 -13.46 -14.69 16.90
C ARG A 523 -12.93 -13.39 17.51
N ILE A 524 -12.28 -12.57 16.69
CA ILE A 524 -11.66 -11.29 17.06
C ILE A 524 -12.69 -10.21 17.40
N SER A 525 -13.91 -10.27 16.84
CA SER A 525 -15.03 -9.43 17.25
C SER A 525 -15.68 -9.90 18.56
N SER A 526 -15.64 -11.21 18.86
CA SER A 526 -16.21 -11.77 20.09
C SER A 526 -15.33 -11.60 21.33
N ALA A 527 -14.00 -11.60 21.15
CA ALA A 527 -13.05 -11.50 22.25
C ALA A 527 -12.64 -10.04 22.52
N LYS A 528 -12.65 -9.62 23.79
CA LYS A 528 -12.01 -8.38 24.26
C LYS A 528 -10.48 -8.55 24.22
N ILE A 529 -9.89 -8.60 23.03
CA ILE A 529 -8.45 -8.69 22.83
C ILE A 529 -7.83 -7.34 23.24
N PRO A 530 -6.98 -7.28 24.28
CA PRO A 530 -6.36 -6.03 24.70
C PRO A 530 -5.33 -5.53 23.67
N ILE A 531 -5.22 -4.21 23.56
CA ILE A 531 -4.08 -3.55 22.89
C ILE A 531 -2.90 -3.59 23.87
N PRO A 532 -1.69 -3.98 23.46
CA PRO A 532 -0.53 -3.98 24.35
C PRO A 532 -0.15 -2.55 24.75
N THR A 533 0.11 -2.36 26.04
CA THR A 533 0.81 -1.16 26.54
C THR A 533 2.32 -1.38 26.41
N LEU A 534 3.08 -0.30 26.19
CA LEU A 534 4.54 -0.32 26.13
C LEU A 534 5.15 -1.06 27.35
N GLY A 535 6.12 -1.94 27.11
CA GLY A 535 6.76 -2.75 28.15
C GLY A 535 5.98 -3.97 28.68
N GLN A 536 4.70 -4.16 28.34
CA GLN A 536 3.97 -5.36 28.77
C GLN A 536 4.33 -6.61 27.93
N PRO A 537 4.36 -7.81 28.55
CA PRO A 537 4.53 -9.05 27.81
C PRO A 537 3.31 -9.29 26.90
N LEU A 538 3.60 -9.68 25.66
CA LEU A 538 2.59 -9.81 24.62
C LEU A 538 1.82 -11.13 24.81
N ASN A 539 0.49 -11.13 24.60
CA ASN A 539 -0.29 -12.37 24.70
C ASN A 539 0.11 -13.35 23.58
N HIS A 540 0.21 -14.63 23.92
CA HIS A 540 0.85 -15.67 23.10
C HIS A 540 -0.14 -16.47 22.23
N GLU A 541 -1.42 -16.08 22.15
CA GLU A 541 -2.34 -16.73 21.21
C GLU A 541 -1.94 -16.38 19.77
N ILE A 542 -1.48 -17.40 19.06
CA ILE A 542 -1.08 -17.35 17.66
C ILE A 542 -1.95 -18.31 16.85
N PHE A 543 -2.39 -17.85 15.69
CA PHE A 543 -3.03 -18.71 14.70
C PHE A 543 -1.99 -19.11 13.66
N THR A 544 -1.97 -20.38 13.29
CA THR A 544 -1.11 -20.91 12.22
C THR A 544 -1.98 -21.59 11.19
N GLU A 545 -1.81 -21.16 9.94
CA GLU A 545 -2.45 -21.72 8.76
C GLU A 545 -1.37 -22.08 7.73
N MET A 546 -1.62 -23.11 6.93
CA MET A 546 -0.65 -23.62 5.96
C MET A 546 -1.37 -23.92 4.66
N VAL A 547 -0.92 -23.26 3.59
CA VAL A 547 -1.32 -23.56 2.22
C VAL A 547 -0.28 -24.51 1.65
N GLY A 548 -0.67 -25.76 1.44
CA GLY A 548 0.16 -26.75 0.77
C GLY A 548 0.27 -26.49 -0.73
N SER A 549 1.18 -27.23 -1.38
CA SER A 549 1.32 -27.19 -2.84
C SER A 549 0.23 -27.96 -3.59
N ASP A 550 -0.66 -28.63 -2.86
CA ASP A 550 -1.89 -29.25 -3.34
C ASP A 550 -3.06 -28.26 -3.47
N MET A 551 -2.92 -27.03 -2.95
CA MET A 551 -3.89 -25.96 -3.12
C MET A 551 -3.35 -24.90 -4.08
N GLU A 552 -3.88 -24.93 -5.30
CA GLU A 552 -3.54 -24.02 -6.40
C GLU A 552 -4.17 -22.63 -6.21
N THR A 553 -3.59 -21.65 -6.89
CA THR A 553 -4.16 -20.33 -7.16
C THR A 553 -4.25 -20.17 -8.67
N ILE A 554 -5.40 -19.72 -9.18
CA ILE A 554 -5.73 -19.64 -10.61
C ILE A 554 -6.15 -18.21 -10.96
N ILE A 555 -5.24 -17.43 -11.55
CA ILE A 555 -5.52 -16.06 -11.98
C ILE A 555 -6.04 -16.08 -13.43
N GLN A 556 -7.32 -15.72 -13.61
CA GLN A 556 -7.98 -15.70 -14.93
C GLN A 556 -7.99 -14.30 -15.57
N THR A 557 -7.95 -13.25 -14.76
CA THR A 557 -7.97 -11.85 -15.23
C THR A 557 -6.60 -11.47 -15.77
N GLY A 558 -6.54 -10.80 -16.92
CA GLY A 558 -5.32 -10.22 -17.48
C GLY A 558 -4.57 -11.06 -18.50
N PHE A 559 -4.60 -12.39 -18.36
CA PHE A 559 -3.73 -13.30 -19.11
C PHE A 559 -4.44 -14.03 -20.24
N ARG A 560 -3.68 -14.45 -21.26
CA ARG A 560 -4.19 -15.20 -22.41
C ARG A 560 -4.65 -16.61 -22.01
N GLU A 561 -3.95 -17.22 -21.06
CA GLU A 561 -4.29 -18.49 -20.44
C GLU A 561 -4.32 -18.31 -18.91
N PRO A 562 -5.16 -19.06 -18.16
CA PRO A 562 -5.21 -18.94 -16.70
C PRO A 562 -3.88 -19.27 -16.04
N VAL A 563 -3.39 -18.37 -15.18
CA VAL A 563 -2.12 -18.55 -14.49
C VAL A 563 -2.30 -19.43 -13.25
N VAL A 564 -1.77 -20.65 -13.30
CA VAL A 564 -1.78 -21.59 -12.17
C VAL A 564 -0.47 -21.51 -11.39
N SER A 565 -0.58 -21.32 -10.07
CA SER A 565 0.57 -21.24 -9.14
C SER A 565 0.29 -22.00 -7.83
N CYS A 566 1.31 -22.67 -7.27
CA CYS A 566 1.15 -23.58 -6.13
C CYS A 566 2.32 -23.61 -5.12
N LEU A 567 3.22 -22.61 -5.08
CA LEU A 567 4.23 -22.50 -4.02
C LEU A 567 3.56 -22.49 -2.64
N SER A 568 3.98 -23.40 -1.76
CA SER A 568 3.41 -23.55 -0.42
C SER A 568 3.82 -22.39 0.49
N TYR A 569 2.90 -21.92 1.34
CA TYR A 569 3.20 -20.89 2.35
C TYR A 569 2.56 -21.21 3.70
N ARG A 570 3.11 -20.62 4.77
CA ARG A 570 2.57 -20.68 6.14
C ARG A 570 2.27 -19.27 6.62
N ALA A 571 1.01 -19.00 6.94
CA ALA A 571 0.61 -17.77 7.61
C ALA A 571 0.62 -17.99 9.13
N VAL A 572 1.28 -17.08 9.86
CA VAL A 572 1.21 -16.98 11.32
C VAL A 572 0.59 -15.64 11.65
N THR A 573 -0.56 -15.63 12.31
CA THR A 573 -1.24 -14.39 12.71
C THR A 573 -1.22 -14.26 14.23
N LYS A 574 -0.86 -13.09 14.73
CA LYS A 574 -0.94 -12.81 16.17
C LYS A 574 -2.37 -12.44 16.55
N ALA A 575 -2.93 -13.07 17.60
CA ALA A 575 -4.24 -12.71 18.14
C ALA A 575 -4.16 -11.46 19.04
N GLN A 576 -3.52 -10.39 18.53
CA GLN A 576 -3.25 -9.16 19.25
C GLN A 576 -3.45 -7.97 18.33
N ARG A 577 -4.17 -6.97 18.83
CA ARG A 577 -4.32 -5.67 18.16
C ARG A 577 -3.04 -4.87 18.36
N MET A 578 -2.32 -4.59 17.28
CA MET A 578 -1.21 -3.63 17.30
C MET A 578 -1.74 -2.21 17.04
N PRO A 579 -1.03 -1.17 17.51
CA PRO A 579 -1.31 0.22 17.11
C PRO A 579 -1.34 0.36 15.59
N LEU A 580 -2.03 1.37 15.08
CA LEU A 580 -1.93 1.71 13.66
C LEU A 580 -0.54 2.31 13.39
N HIS A 581 0.11 1.78 12.37
CA HIS A 581 1.43 2.15 11.84
C HIS A 581 1.26 2.11 10.33
N GLY A 582 1.80 3.09 9.60
CA GLY A 582 1.64 3.15 8.14
C GLY A 582 2.33 1.97 7.45
N HIS A 583 3.47 1.52 7.99
CA HIS A 583 4.26 0.43 7.41
C HIS A 583 4.82 -0.51 8.48
N TRP A 584 5.10 -1.75 8.08
CA TRP A 584 5.91 -2.70 8.84
C TRP A 584 7.05 -3.23 8.00
N ARG A 585 8.21 -3.46 8.62
CA ARG A 585 9.35 -4.16 8.00
C ARG A 585 9.94 -5.18 8.97
N MET A 586 10.51 -6.26 8.44
CA MET A 586 11.33 -7.21 9.20
C MET A 586 12.79 -6.96 8.86
N ILE A 587 13.65 -6.79 9.87
CA ILE A 587 15.10 -6.68 9.70
C ILE A 587 15.77 -7.50 10.79
N GLY A 588 16.43 -8.59 10.41
CA GLY A 588 17.15 -9.49 11.28
C GLY A 588 16.25 -10.18 12.32
N GLU A 589 16.35 -9.74 13.57
CA GLU A 589 15.50 -10.17 14.69
C GLU A 589 14.38 -9.17 15.05
N TYR A 590 14.30 -8.04 14.35
CA TYR A 590 13.34 -6.97 14.61
C TYR A 590 12.14 -7.01 13.66
N LEU A 591 10.96 -6.76 14.22
CA LEU A 591 9.74 -6.38 13.49
C LEU A 591 9.45 -4.92 13.81
N VAL A 592 9.70 -4.03 12.85
CA VAL A 592 9.65 -2.58 13.02
C VAL A 592 8.33 -2.05 12.47
N GLY A 593 7.53 -1.41 13.32
CA GLY A 593 6.30 -0.70 12.94
C GLY A 593 6.55 0.80 12.90
N ILE A 594 6.21 1.45 11.79
CA ILE A 594 6.58 2.84 11.51
C ILE A 594 5.35 3.72 11.61
N ILE A 595 5.38 4.65 12.56
CA ILE A 595 4.32 5.65 12.72
C ILE A 595 4.59 6.73 11.69
N LEU A 596 3.75 6.78 10.64
CA LEU A 596 3.62 8.00 9.87
C LEU A 596 2.91 9.01 10.79
N GLN A 597 3.63 10.00 11.28
CA GLN A 597 3.00 11.17 11.88
C GLN A 597 2.32 11.93 10.74
N LEU A 598 1.05 11.62 10.53
CA LEU A 598 0.16 12.54 9.85
C LEU A 598 0.12 13.79 10.72
N GLU A 599 0.76 14.85 10.23
CA GLU A 599 0.79 16.20 10.79
C GLU A 599 -0.58 16.53 11.40
N PRO A 600 -0.68 16.74 12.73
CA PRO A 600 -1.94 17.09 13.35
C PRO A 600 -2.56 18.33 12.71
N SER A 601 -1.77 19.24 12.13
CA SER A 601 -2.26 20.39 11.37
C SER A 601 -3.00 20.01 10.07
N MET A 602 -2.58 18.94 9.37
CA MET A 602 -3.33 18.43 8.21
C MET A 602 -4.63 17.76 8.65
N ILE A 603 -4.57 16.97 9.73
CA ILE A 603 -5.75 16.31 10.29
C ILE A 603 -6.74 17.33 10.85
N GLU A 604 -6.30 18.33 11.62
CA GLU A 604 -7.10 19.43 12.15
C GLU A 604 -7.55 20.41 11.06
N GLY A 605 -6.77 20.60 9.99
CA GLY A 605 -7.20 21.36 8.81
C GLY A 605 -8.39 20.69 8.12
N CYS A 606 -8.24 19.41 7.76
CA CYS A 606 -9.33 18.62 7.17
C CYS A 606 -10.52 18.44 8.13
N LEU A 607 -10.29 18.20 9.43
CA LEU A 607 -11.37 18.10 10.41
C LEU A 607 -12.02 19.44 10.73
N SER A 608 -11.30 20.56 10.72
CA SER A 608 -11.93 21.89 10.88
C SER A 608 -12.86 22.19 9.71
N ILE A 609 -12.45 21.82 8.48
CA ILE A 609 -13.30 21.92 7.28
C ILE A 609 -14.54 21.01 7.41
N VAL A 610 -14.38 19.75 7.84
CA VAL A 610 -15.49 18.79 7.97
C VAL A 610 -16.41 19.10 9.15
N VAL A 611 -15.88 19.50 10.31
CA VAL A 611 -16.65 19.84 11.52
C VAL A 611 -17.41 21.16 11.32
N ALA A 612 -16.83 22.16 10.64
CA ALA A 612 -17.55 23.36 10.23
C ALA A 612 -18.76 23.04 9.32
N GLY A 613 -18.62 22.05 8.43
CA GLY A 613 -19.72 21.56 7.59
C GLY A 613 -20.79 20.77 8.38
N VAL A 614 -20.38 19.82 9.21
CA VAL A 614 -21.31 18.89 9.91
C VAL A 614 -22.07 19.57 11.05
N VAL A 615 -21.47 20.52 11.78
CA VAL A 615 -22.15 21.26 12.87
C VAL A 615 -23.28 22.17 12.35
N ILE A 616 -23.29 22.51 11.06
CA ILE A 616 -24.36 23.30 10.43
C ILE A 616 -25.52 22.42 9.93
N ALA A 617 -25.30 21.11 9.72
CA ALA A 617 -26.28 20.20 9.12
C ALA A 617 -27.25 19.54 10.12
N VAL A 618 -26.97 19.55 11.43
CA VAL A 618 -27.82 18.89 12.45
C VAL A 618 -28.79 19.89 13.13
N SER A 619 -29.60 20.58 12.33
CA SER A 619 -30.84 21.20 12.82
C SER A 619 -31.92 21.25 11.73
N GLY A 620 -32.69 20.16 11.58
CA GLY A 620 -33.89 20.14 10.73
C GLY A 620 -34.08 18.84 9.96
N SER A 621 -34.62 17.80 10.61
CA SER A 621 -35.30 16.71 9.91
C SER A 621 -36.37 16.07 10.81
N ASP A 622 -37.61 16.53 10.65
CA ASP A 622 -38.77 15.75 11.12
C ASP A 622 -39.15 14.73 10.04
N SER A 623 -39.55 13.54 10.51
CA SER A 623 -39.74 12.35 9.68
C SER A 623 -41.08 12.32 8.93
N PHE A 624 -41.07 11.89 7.68
CA PHE A 624 -42.26 11.37 6.99
C PHE A 624 -42.02 9.95 6.48
N HIS A 625 -42.82 9.00 6.96
CA HIS A 625 -43.00 7.68 6.35
C HIS A 625 -44.20 7.75 5.39
N ALA A 626 -44.08 7.15 4.21
CA ALA A 626 -45.20 6.91 3.29
C ALA A 626 -45.23 5.43 2.88
N THR A 627 -46.38 4.80 3.11
CA THR A 627 -46.67 3.40 2.77
C THR A 627 -47.06 3.23 1.31
N VAL A 628 -46.61 2.15 0.68
CA VAL A 628 -47.09 1.72 -0.64
C VAL A 628 -48.43 0.98 -0.47
N SER A 629 -49.42 1.31 -1.31
CA SER A 629 -50.69 0.58 -1.41
C SER A 629 -51.04 0.29 -2.87
N GLU A 630 -51.92 -0.69 -3.12
CA GLU A 630 -51.99 -1.45 -4.37
C GLU A 630 -53.15 -1.05 -5.31
N THR A 631 -52.98 -1.38 -6.60
CA THR A 631 -54.04 -1.57 -7.64
C THR A 631 -54.80 -0.32 -8.15
N PRO A 632 -55.58 -0.38 -9.27
CA PRO A 632 -55.82 -1.50 -10.19
C PRO A 632 -55.65 -1.19 -11.71
N THR A 633 -55.75 -2.26 -12.51
CA THR A 633 -55.90 -2.28 -13.98
C THR A 633 -57.21 -1.68 -14.49
N LEU A 634 -57.19 -1.05 -15.69
CA LEU A 634 -58.38 -0.97 -16.55
C LEU A 634 -58.03 -0.86 -18.05
N LYS A 635 -58.92 -1.40 -18.90
CA LYS A 635 -58.84 -1.40 -20.38
C LYS A 635 -59.78 -0.35 -20.98
N SER A 636 -59.48 0.17 -22.18
CA SER A 636 -60.50 0.52 -23.19
C SER A 636 -59.88 0.73 -24.58
N ASP A 637 -60.64 0.37 -25.63
CA ASP A 637 -60.19 0.31 -27.02
C ASP A 637 -60.59 1.53 -27.91
N HIS A 638 -59.91 1.62 -29.06
CA HIS A 638 -60.37 2.05 -30.40
C HIS A 638 -60.46 3.52 -30.89
N HIS A 639 -59.68 3.75 -31.97
CA HIS A 639 -59.92 4.55 -33.21
C HIS A 639 -59.99 6.11 -33.13
N THR A 640 -59.52 6.89 -34.12
CA THR A 640 -59.41 6.63 -35.58
C THR A 640 -58.33 7.51 -36.29
N THR A 641 -57.67 6.99 -37.35
CA THR A 641 -57.03 7.63 -38.56
C THR A 641 -56.28 8.99 -38.48
N TYR A 642 -55.13 9.20 -39.14
CA TYR A 642 -54.82 8.94 -40.57
C TYR A 642 -53.31 8.64 -40.86
N ASP A 643 -53.05 7.80 -41.88
CA ASP A 643 -52.00 7.84 -42.94
C ASP A 643 -50.49 8.06 -42.61
N LEU A 644 -49.49 7.38 -43.21
CA LEU A 644 -49.40 6.40 -44.32
C LEU A 644 -48.06 5.58 -44.24
N LEU A 645 -48.06 4.31 -44.71
CA LEU A 645 -46.93 3.52 -45.31
C LEU A 645 -45.62 3.32 -44.47
N SER A 646 -45.08 2.13 -44.12
CA SER A 646 -44.77 0.86 -44.85
C SER A 646 -43.95 1.04 -46.14
N LEU A 647 -42.87 0.33 -46.46
CA LEU A 647 -42.56 -1.09 -46.22
C LEU A 647 -41.03 -1.37 -46.38
N GLU A 648 -40.62 -2.63 -46.25
CA GLU A 648 -39.23 -3.13 -46.23
C GLU A 648 -38.47 -3.22 -47.58
N GLN A 649 -37.13 -3.26 -47.48
CA GLN A 649 -36.11 -3.95 -48.34
C GLN A 649 -36.01 -3.67 -49.87
N VAL A 650 -34.77 -3.38 -50.34
CA VAL A 650 -33.94 -4.23 -51.26
C VAL A 650 -32.63 -3.51 -51.69
N CYS A 651 -31.57 -4.31 -51.85
CA CYS A 651 -30.15 -4.09 -52.27
C CYS A 651 -29.77 -2.98 -53.28
N HIS A 652 -28.52 -2.47 -53.25
CA HIS A 652 -27.33 -2.92 -54.07
C HIS A 652 -26.17 -1.87 -54.20
N TYR A 653 -24.92 -2.36 -54.40
CA TYR A 653 -23.65 -1.63 -54.69
C TYR A 653 -23.07 -0.73 -53.56
N PHE A 654 -21.75 -0.67 -53.30
CA PHE A 654 -20.57 -0.84 -54.18
C PHE A 654 -19.55 -1.89 -53.72
N SER A 655 -18.68 -2.32 -54.65
CA SER A 655 -17.56 -3.25 -54.44
C SER A 655 -16.23 -2.70 -54.95
N TYR A 656 -15.16 -2.82 -54.15
CA TYR A 656 -13.74 -2.94 -54.54
C TYR A 656 -13.00 -3.42 -53.27
N GLY A 657 -12.12 -4.42 -53.26
CA GLY A 657 -11.68 -5.30 -54.35
C GLY A 657 -10.20 -5.63 -54.21
N HIS A 658 -9.85 -6.71 -53.50
CA HIS A 658 -8.59 -7.43 -53.72
C HIS A 658 -8.66 -8.87 -53.22
N ASP A 659 -8.45 -9.80 -54.15
CA ASP A 659 -8.44 -11.25 -53.92
C ASP A 659 -7.02 -11.76 -53.67
N GLY A 660 -6.90 -12.88 -52.96
CA GLY A 660 -5.63 -13.51 -52.58
C GLY A 660 -5.82 -14.95 -52.11
N SER A 661 -6.26 -15.82 -53.01
CA SER A 661 -6.76 -17.17 -52.67
C SER A 661 -5.69 -18.18 -52.23
N SER A 662 -6.00 -18.99 -51.22
CA SER A 662 -5.66 -20.42 -51.23
C SER A 662 -6.73 -21.24 -50.52
N LYS A 663 -7.08 -22.40 -51.09
CA LYS A 663 -7.97 -23.41 -50.49
C LYS A 663 -7.15 -24.33 -49.58
N VAL A 664 -7.79 -24.94 -48.58
CA VAL A 664 -7.79 -26.41 -48.36
C VAL A 664 -8.74 -26.81 -47.21
N ASP A 665 -9.60 -27.78 -47.52
CA ASP A 665 -10.28 -28.80 -46.71
C ASP A 665 -11.17 -28.47 -45.48
N SER A 666 -11.93 -29.51 -45.09
CA SER A 666 -13.25 -29.45 -44.48
C SER A 666 -13.38 -30.38 -43.25
N LEU A 667 -14.51 -30.22 -42.52
CA LEU A 667 -15.03 -31.01 -41.38
C LEU A 667 -14.64 -30.51 -39.97
N PRO A 668 -15.49 -30.73 -38.94
CA PRO A 668 -16.96 -30.74 -38.99
C PRO A 668 -17.61 -29.85 -37.90
N GLU A 669 -18.89 -29.56 -38.09
CA GLU A 669 -19.70 -28.75 -37.17
C GLU A 669 -19.81 -29.36 -35.76
N ARG A 670 -19.65 -28.51 -34.73
CA ARG A 670 -20.19 -28.76 -33.39
C ARG A 670 -21.15 -27.64 -33.02
N GLY A 671 -22.44 -27.94 -33.06
CA GLY A 671 -23.48 -27.01 -32.62
C GLY A 671 -23.40 -26.79 -31.10
N TYR A 672 -23.43 -25.52 -30.69
CA TYR A 672 -23.68 -25.12 -29.31
C TYR A 672 -25.06 -24.47 -29.21
N HIS A 673 -25.97 -25.11 -28.48
CA HIS A 673 -27.24 -24.51 -28.10
C HIS A 673 -27.01 -23.37 -27.10
N LEU A 674 -27.37 -22.15 -27.47
CA LEU A 674 -27.37 -21.02 -26.54
C LEU A 674 -28.66 -21.03 -25.72
N HIS A 675 -28.59 -21.47 -24.46
CA HIS A 675 -29.72 -21.41 -23.53
C HIS A 675 -29.76 -20.04 -22.84
N THR A 676 -30.55 -19.11 -23.39
CA THR A 676 -30.75 -17.78 -22.78
C THR A 676 -31.49 -17.93 -21.46
N THR A 677 -30.77 -17.81 -20.34
CA THR A 677 -31.35 -17.82 -18.98
C THR A 677 -31.37 -16.41 -18.43
N LEU A 678 -32.57 -15.87 -18.22
CA LEU A 678 -32.79 -14.60 -17.51
C LEU A 678 -32.38 -14.76 -16.05
N LEU A 679 -31.26 -14.13 -15.67
CA LEU A 679 -30.84 -13.98 -14.28
C LEU A 679 -31.04 -12.54 -13.83
N GLN A 680 -31.88 -12.35 -12.82
CA GLN A 680 -32.07 -11.06 -12.15
C GLN A 680 -30.78 -10.70 -11.38
N LEU A 681 -30.25 -9.51 -11.62
CA LEU A 681 -29.09 -8.98 -10.89
C LEU A 681 -29.52 -8.37 -9.54
N PRO A 682 -28.81 -8.63 -8.43
CA PRO A 682 -29.03 -7.94 -7.17
C PRO A 682 -28.40 -6.53 -7.22
N ILE A 683 -29.12 -5.54 -6.70
CA ILE A 683 -28.64 -4.16 -6.56
C ILE A 683 -27.75 -4.07 -5.31
N TYR A 684 -26.51 -3.61 -5.45
CA TYR A 684 -25.57 -3.44 -4.34
C TYR A 684 -25.46 -1.95 -3.90
N PRO A 685 -25.63 -1.62 -2.60
CA PRO A 685 -25.61 -0.25 -2.10
C PRO A 685 -24.35 0.07 -1.26
N ASN A 686 -23.16 0.08 -1.86
CA ASN A 686 -21.91 0.26 -1.08
C ASN A 686 -21.48 1.74 -0.90
N ILE A 687 -21.71 2.63 -1.88
CA ILE A 687 -21.19 4.01 -1.83
C ILE A 687 -21.84 4.84 -0.69
N LEU A 688 -23.14 4.66 -0.43
CA LEU A 688 -23.79 5.31 0.72
C LEU A 688 -23.31 4.78 2.07
N TYR A 689 -22.84 3.52 2.12
CA TYR A 689 -22.46 2.84 3.35
C TYR A 689 -21.13 3.36 3.90
N ASP A 690 -20.16 3.63 3.01
CA ASP A 690 -18.86 4.15 3.43
C ASP A 690 -18.93 5.65 3.80
N ALA A 691 -19.73 6.45 3.10
CA ALA A 691 -20.01 7.83 3.50
C ALA A 691 -20.66 7.91 4.90
N TYR A 692 -21.66 7.05 5.17
CA TYR A 692 -22.29 6.94 6.49
C TYR A 692 -21.31 6.51 7.60
N LYS A 693 -20.37 5.61 7.26
CA LYS A 693 -19.34 5.11 8.18
C LYS A 693 -18.35 6.20 8.59
N ILE A 694 -17.90 7.04 7.64
CA ILE A 694 -17.04 8.20 7.90
C ILE A 694 -17.73 9.18 8.85
N VAL A 695 -18.97 9.61 8.54
CA VAL A 695 -19.75 10.54 9.38
C VAL A 695 -19.93 10.01 10.80
N ARG A 696 -20.22 8.71 10.94
CA ARG A 696 -20.38 8.06 12.26
C ARG A 696 -19.06 8.02 13.06
N GLN A 697 -17.92 7.84 12.40
CA GLN A 697 -16.61 7.83 13.06
C GLN A 697 -16.23 9.24 13.54
N SER A 698 -16.45 10.28 12.73
CA SER A 698 -16.20 11.68 13.12
C SER A 698 -17.03 12.11 14.33
N ILE A 699 -18.33 11.79 14.36
CA ILE A 699 -19.21 12.14 15.51
C ILE A 699 -18.75 11.44 16.79
N SER A 700 -18.34 10.17 16.72
CA SER A 700 -17.89 9.42 17.90
C SER A 700 -16.54 9.89 18.44
N LEU A 701 -15.69 10.47 17.60
CA LEU A 701 -14.40 11.03 18.00
C LEU A 701 -14.56 12.43 18.62
N GLN A 702 -15.38 13.29 18.00
CA GLN A 702 -15.73 14.62 18.53
C GLN A 702 -16.30 14.53 19.95
N LEU A 703 -17.20 13.56 20.21
CA LEU A 703 -17.79 13.37 21.53
C LEU A 703 -16.77 12.94 22.59
N HIS A 704 -15.67 12.28 22.19
CA HIS A 704 -14.62 11.87 23.13
C HIS A 704 -13.71 13.06 23.48
N ILE A 705 -13.29 13.82 22.46
CA ILE A 705 -12.46 15.02 22.60
C ILE A 705 -13.19 16.08 23.45
N GLU A 706 -14.48 16.34 23.21
CA GLU A 706 -15.24 17.32 23.98
C GLU A 706 -15.47 16.90 25.45
N LEU A 707 -15.48 15.60 25.78
CA LEU A 707 -15.56 15.15 27.17
C LEU A 707 -14.20 15.27 27.89
N GLU A 708 -13.11 15.02 27.18
CA GLU A 708 -11.74 15.09 27.72
C GLU A 708 -11.27 16.54 27.92
N VAL A 709 -11.50 17.41 26.93
CA VAL A 709 -11.15 18.86 26.99
C VAL A 709 -11.92 19.61 28.08
N ASN A 710 -13.15 19.17 28.41
CA ASN A 710 -13.96 19.78 29.47
C ASN A 710 -13.75 19.15 30.87
N GLY A 711 -12.78 18.24 31.03
CA GLY A 711 -12.36 17.74 32.36
C GLY A 711 -13.38 16.87 33.10
N LEU A 712 -14.27 16.18 32.37
CA LEU A 712 -15.26 15.28 32.97
C LEU A 712 -14.71 13.86 33.11
N GLU A 713 -14.24 13.49 34.31
CA GLU A 713 -13.97 12.08 34.63
C GLU A 713 -15.26 11.24 34.56
N ILE A 714 -15.29 10.25 33.66
CA ILE A 714 -16.36 9.25 33.64
C ILE A 714 -16.12 8.25 34.78
N ALA A 715 -16.74 8.53 35.93
CA ALA A 715 -16.78 7.58 37.04
C ALA A 715 -17.53 6.29 36.64
N ASN A 716 -16.99 5.13 37.04
CA ASN A 716 -17.50 3.79 36.73
C ASN A 716 -19.03 3.63 36.91
N ILE A 717 -19.76 3.40 35.82
CA ILE A 717 -21.09 2.78 35.89
C ILE A 717 -20.94 1.27 35.77
N ASN A 718 -21.13 0.60 36.90
CA ASN A 718 -21.09 -0.85 37.05
C ASN A 718 -22.52 -1.41 36.99
N ARG A 719 -22.85 -2.26 35.99
CA ARG A 719 -24.07 -3.11 35.88
C ARG A 719 -23.83 -4.14 34.76
N SER A 720 -23.59 -5.42 35.02
CA SER A 720 -24.51 -6.47 35.49
C SER A 720 -25.63 -6.86 34.48
N SER A 721 -25.29 -7.83 33.63
CA SER A 721 -26.13 -8.97 33.16
C SER A 721 -27.64 -8.83 32.88
N ASN A 722 -27.98 -9.28 31.65
CA ASN A 722 -29.18 -10.04 31.21
C ASN A 722 -30.39 -9.31 30.60
N PHE A 723 -30.74 -9.78 29.39
CA PHE A 723 -31.90 -9.46 28.54
C PHE A 723 -32.05 -7.97 28.14
N GLY A 724 -32.65 -7.61 27.00
CA GLY A 724 -33.24 -8.41 25.94
C GLY A 724 -34.29 -7.59 25.18
N ALA A 725 -33.88 -6.94 24.09
CA ALA A 725 -34.72 -6.22 23.11
C ALA A 725 -35.79 -5.24 23.64
N ASP A 726 -35.41 -3.99 23.87
CA ASP A 726 -36.23 -2.82 23.48
C ASP A 726 -35.30 -1.67 23.07
N TYR A 727 -35.66 -0.94 22.01
CA TYR A 727 -34.87 0.17 21.45
C TYR A 727 -35.37 1.55 21.94
N THR A 728 -36.51 1.60 22.65
CA THR A 728 -37.16 2.85 23.05
C THR A 728 -36.55 3.51 24.28
N SER A 729 -36.04 2.75 25.27
CA SER A 729 -35.55 3.36 26.52
C SER A 729 -34.27 4.19 26.34
N VAL A 730 -33.41 3.82 25.39
CA VAL A 730 -32.18 4.59 25.04
C VAL A 730 -32.52 5.94 24.42
N LEU A 731 -33.72 6.07 23.83
CA LEU A 731 -34.20 7.29 23.17
C LEU A 731 -34.81 8.31 24.15
N GLU A 732 -35.23 7.88 25.33
CA GLU A 732 -35.62 8.77 26.44
C GLU A 732 -34.38 9.35 27.15
N GLU A 733 -33.38 8.52 27.50
CA GLU A 733 -32.14 8.97 28.17
C GLU A 733 -31.39 10.06 27.37
N LEU A 734 -31.45 10.00 26.04
CA LEU A 734 -30.83 11.01 25.16
C LEU A 734 -31.59 12.35 25.08
N LYS A 735 -32.88 12.42 25.45
CA LYS A 735 -33.64 13.68 25.50
C LYS A 735 -33.23 14.56 26.68
N ASP A 736 -32.90 13.95 27.82
CA ASP A 736 -32.53 14.68 29.03
C ASP A 736 -31.15 15.34 28.91
N CYS A 737 -30.17 14.66 28.29
CA CYS A 737 -28.87 15.25 28.00
C CYS A 737 -28.97 16.49 27.08
N ARG A 738 -29.87 16.47 26.09
CA ARG A 738 -30.13 17.62 25.20
C ARG A 738 -30.72 18.81 25.95
N SER A 739 -31.58 18.56 26.93
CA SER A 739 -32.21 19.59 27.77
C SER A 739 -31.23 20.25 28.74
N ALA A 740 -30.24 19.51 29.23
CA ALA A 740 -29.15 20.07 30.06
C ALA A 740 -28.23 20.98 29.23
N TRP A 741 -27.84 20.56 28.02
CA TRP A 741 -26.96 21.31 27.12
C TRP A 741 -27.57 22.64 26.66
N LEU A 742 -28.88 22.67 26.37
CA LEU A 742 -29.60 23.90 25.97
C LEU A 742 -29.63 24.99 27.05
N LYS A 743 -29.57 24.63 28.34
CA LYS A 743 -29.52 25.62 29.44
C LYS A 743 -28.15 26.31 29.60
N PHE A 744 -27.09 25.76 29.01
CA PHE A 744 -25.73 26.28 29.18
C PHE A 744 -25.36 27.39 28.18
N ARG A 745 -26.08 27.52 27.06
CA ARG A 745 -25.67 28.35 25.92
C ARG A 745 -26.17 29.81 25.91
N LEU A 746 -26.80 30.28 26.99
CA LEU A 746 -27.22 31.68 27.15
C LEU A 746 -26.49 32.32 28.32
N GLY A 747 -25.45 33.11 27.98
CA GLY A 747 -24.58 33.83 28.92
C GLY A 747 -25.25 35.00 29.66
N PRO A 748 -24.55 35.61 30.64
CA PRO A 748 -25.18 35.89 31.92
C PRO A 748 -25.51 37.37 32.20
N GLY A 749 -26.48 37.58 33.08
CA GLY A 749 -26.75 38.88 33.72
C GLY A 749 -27.24 38.72 35.16
N SER A 750 -26.58 39.41 36.10
CA SER A 750 -26.88 39.51 37.55
C SER A 750 -26.35 38.38 38.45
N LEU A 751 -25.12 38.58 38.93
CA LEU A 751 -24.50 37.81 40.02
C LEU A 751 -24.75 38.53 41.36
N LYS A 752 -25.34 37.86 42.37
CA LYS A 752 -25.25 38.32 43.78
C LYS A 752 -25.41 37.21 44.83
N GLN A 753 -24.31 36.99 45.56
CA GLN A 753 -24.20 36.62 46.98
C GLN A 753 -24.70 35.26 47.53
N LEU A 754 -23.69 34.40 47.78
CA LEU A 754 -23.37 33.71 49.06
C LEU A 754 -24.34 32.70 49.73
N GLY A 755 -23.79 31.52 50.06
CA GLY A 755 -24.25 30.63 51.15
C GLY A 755 -24.12 29.13 50.82
N LYS A 756 -22.90 28.56 50.77
CA LYS A 756 -22.15 27.87 51.86
C LYS A 756 -22.62 26.44 52.22
N SER A 757 -21.64 25.51 52.21
CA SER A 757 -21.60 24.13 52.77
C SER A 757 -22.73 23.15 52.37
N GLY A 758 -22.50 21.95 51.85
CA GLY A 758 -21.26 21.17 51.70
C GLY A 758 -20.99 20.23 52.88
N TYR A 759 -21.09 18.92 52.65
CA TYR A 759 -20.42 17.88 53.46
C TYR A 759 -20.19 16.60 52.64
N HIS A 760 -18.98 16.05 52.75
CA HIS A 760 -18.57 14.73 52.24
C HIS A 760 -18.77 13.67 53.33
N LEU A 761 -18.96 12.40 52.93
CA LEU A 761 -18.67 11.24 53.78
C LEU A 761 -18.22 10.05 52.91
N GLN A 762 -17.43 9.06 53.38
CA GLN A 762 -16.05 9.07 53.91
C GLN A 762 -15.56 7.61 53.94
N ARG A 763 -14.25 7.36 53.76
CA ARG A 763 -13.37 6.30 54.38
C ARG A 763 -12.39 5.67 53.38
N GLU A 764 -11.22 5.14 53.77
CA GLU A 764 -10.53 4.99 55.08
C GLU A 764 -8.99 5.08 54.80
N LEU A 765 -8.03 5.40 55.69
CA LEU A 765 -7.89 5.37 57.16
C LEU A 765 -7.27 6.71 57.70
N LYS A 766 -6.70 6.92 58.91
CA LYS A 766 -6.31 6.07 60.08
C LYS A 766 -6.13 6.93 61.38
N ASN A 767 -5.87 6.25 62.50
CA ASN A 767 -5.32 6.70 63.80
C ASN A 767 -6.04 7.77 64.66
N GLU A 768 -6.44 7.32 65.87
CA GLU A 768 -6.29 7.99 67.20
C GLU A 768 -6.97 9.37 67.46
N THR A 769 -7.74 9.64 68.53
CA THR A 769 -8.11 8.88 69.75
C THR A 769 -9.34 9.48 70.48
N TYR A 770 -10.09 8.64 71.22
CA TYR A 770 -10.90 8.91 72.45
C TYR A 770 -12.22 9.75 72.48
N PHE A 771 -13.22 9.14 73.18
CA PHE A 771 -14.45 9.65 73.84
C PHE A 771 -15.42 10.60 73.07
N GLY A 772 -16.76 10.43 73.12
CA GLY A 772 -17.57 9.35 73.70
C GLY A 772 -19.09 9.63 73.75
N THR A 773 -19.88 8.54 73.67
CA THR A 773 -21.21 8.33 74.30
C THR A 773 -22.49 9.15 73.95
N PHE A 774 -23.46 8.38 73.41
CA PHE A 774 -24.89 8.26 73.81
C PHE A 774 -26.05 9.10 73.18
N ARG A 775 -27.12 8.34 72.88
CA ARG A 775 -28.58 8.64 72.86
C ARG A 775 -29.28 9.27 71.63
N GLN A 776 -29.82 8.36 70.80
CA GLN A 776 -31.25 8.18 70.42
C GLN A 776 -32.31 8.62 71.50
N PRO A 777 -33.65 8.61 71.24
CA PRO A 777 -34.44 8.27 70.02
C PRO A 777 -35.70 9.19 69.78
N VAL A 778 -36.73 8.73 69.02
CA VAL A 778 -38.21 9.07 69.12
C VAL A 778 -38.73 10.32 68.34
N HIS A 779 -39.92 10.46 67.69
CA HIS A 779 -41.12 9.63 67.29
C HIS A 779 -41.84 10.25 66.03
N GLU A 780 -42.74 9.48 65.37
CA GLU A 780 -44.07 9.82 64.72
C GLU A 780 -44.25 11.01 63.71
N GLY A 781 -45.24 11.05 62.80
CA GLY A 781 -46.33 10.12 62.39
C GLY A 781 -47.39 10.80 61.44
N GLY A 782 -48.32 10.02 60.85
CA GLY A 782 -49.54 10.45 60.06
C GLY A 782 -49.40 10.45 58.51
N GLU A 783 -50.28 9.92 57.63
CA GLU A 783 -51.77 9.73 57.54
C GLU A 783 -52.53 11.06 57.24
N ASP A 784 -53.49 11.24 56.29
CA ASP A 784 -54.28 10.36 55.38
C ASP A 784 -54.89 11.10 54.13
N ASP A 785 -55.35 10.32 53.13
CA ASP A 785 -56.58 10.34 52.25
C ASP A 785 -57.09 11.49 51.30
N ASP A 786 -57.42 11.03 50.07
CA ASP A 786 -58.66 11.11 49.22
C ASP A 786 -59.22 12.31 48.37
N ASP A 787 -59.69 11.88 47.17
CA ASP A 787 -60.91 12.19 46.37
C ASP A 787 -61.14 13.40 45.40
N ASP A 788 -61.26 13.02 44.10
CA ASP A 788 -62.36 13.22 43.11
C ASP A 788 -62.70 14.52 42.29
N VAL A 789 -62.77 14.31 40.95
CA VAL A 789 -63.89 14.62 39.99
C VAL A 789 -64.03 15.95 39.17
N ASP A 790 -63.97 15.75 37.83
CA ASP A 790 -64.68 16.33 36.66
C ASP A 790 -64.57 17.75 36.04
N ASN A 791 -64.68 17.70 34.69
CA ASN A 791 -65.30 18.60 33.68
C ASN A 791 -64.46 19.49 32.73
N HIS A 792 -64.83 19.39 31.44
CA HIS A 792 -64.29 20.01 30.21
C HIS A 792 -65.11 21.28 29.75
N PRO A 793 -65.02 21.79 28.50
CA PRO A 793 -63.97 22.62 27.85
C PRO A 793 -64.65 23.88 27.23
N PRO A 794 -64.39 24.37 25.97
CA PRO A 794 -63.17 24.52 25.17
C PRO A 794 -62.94 26.00 24.72
N ASP A 795 -61.91 26.27 23.90
CA ASP A 795 -61.96 27.43 22.98
C ASP A 795 -61.17 27.18 21.66
N HIS A 796 -61.61 27.81 20.57
CA HIS A 796 -61.13 27.60 19.18
C HIS A 796 -60.16 28.69 18.69
N ILE A 797 -59.11 28.34 17.93
CA ILE A 797 -58.52 29.20 16.86
C ILE A 797 -58.23 28.36 15.59
N GLN A 798 -58.36 29.01 14.43
CA GLN A 798 -58.39 28.42 13.09
C GLN A 798 -57.00 28.05 12.50
N VAL A 799 -57.01 27.10 11.55
CA VAL A 799 -55.93 26.86 10.59
C VAL A 799 -56.32 27.48 9.24
N SER A 800 -55.39 28.17 8.57
CA SER A 800 -55.61 28.74 7.23
C SER A 800 -54.52 28.32 6.23
N ASN A 801 -55.00 27.90 5.05
CA ASN A 801 -54.33 27.61 3.78
C ASN A 801 -52.85 27.99 3.59
N LEU A 802 -52.06 27.02 3.10
CA LEU A 802 -50.91 27.27 2.21
C LEU A 802 -50.70 26.07 1.27
N ASN A 803 -51.36 26.10 0.11
CA ASN A 803 -51.24 25.08 -0.94
C ASN A 803 -51.09 25.76 -2.31
N SER A 804 -49.91 26.32 -2.59
CA SER A 804 -49.51 26.74 -3.93
C SER A 804 -47.99 27.00 -4.01
N LEU A 805 -47.22 25.98 -4.38
CA LEU A 805 -45.86 26.16 -4.91
C LEU A 805 -45.76 25.43 -6.24
N VAL A 806 -45.67 26.21 -7.32
CA VAL A 806 -45.41 25.72 -8.67
C VAL A 806 -43.95 25.25 -8.72
N SER A 807 -43.72 24.03 -9.21
CA SER A 807 -42.36 23.51 -9.40
C SER A 807 -41.60 24.43 -10.36
N PRO A 808 -40.40 24.94 -10.00
CA PRO A 808 -39.61 25.76 -10.90
C PRO A 808 -39.17 24.95 -12.14
N PRO A 809 -38.99 25.59 -13.30
CA PRO A 809 -38.54 24.91 -14.51
C PRO A 809 -37.12 24.35 -14.31
N PRO A 810 -36.81 23.18 -14.89
CA PRO A 810 -35.49 22.55 -14.74
C PRO A 810 -34.39 23.43 -15.34
N LEU A 811 -33.33 23.64 -14.57
CA LEU A 811 -32.18 24.42 -15.00
C LEU A 811 -31.42 23.70 -16.11
N LYS A 812 -31.05 24.46 -17.15
CA LYS A 812 -30.24 23.97 -18.27
C LYS A 812 -28.82 24.51 -18.13
N PHE A 813 -27.94 23.65 -17.64
CA PHE A 813 -26.49 23.80 -17.69
C PHE A 813 -25.96 22.87 -18.79
N ASN A 814 -24.87 23.22 -19.47
CA ASN A 814 -24.31 22.34 -20.50
C ASN A 814 -23.65 21.10 -19.86
N ARG A 815 -22.96 21.31 -18.73
CA ARG A 815 -22.37 20.24 -17.92
C ARG A 815 -22.07 20.73 -16.50
N ILE A 816 -22.91 20.32 -15.54
CA ILE A 816 -22.55 20.46 -14.12
C ILE A 816 -21.43 19.48 -13.81
N CYS A 817 -20.37 19.96 -13.16
CA CYS A 817 -19.30 19.12 -12.64
C CYS A 817 -19.35 19.02 -11.11
N GLU A 818 -19.50 20.14 -10.39
CA GLU A 818 -19.58 20.21 -8.93
C GLU A 818 -20.55 21.32 -8.48
N PHE A 819 -20.97 21.31 -7.21
CA PHE A 819 -21.84 22.36 -6.65
C PHE A 819 -21.70 22.54 -5.13
N ALA A 820 -22.11 23.72 -4.63
CA ALA A 820 -22.23 24.03 -3.20
C ALA A 820 -23.58 24.71 -2.90
N VAL A 821 -24.08 24.57 -1.67
CA VAL A 821 -25.41 25.07 -1.27
C VAL A 821 -25.34 25.75 0.10
N ASP A 822 -25.95 26.93 0.22
CA ASP A 822 -26.27 27.59 1.50
C ASP A 822 -27.77 27.90 1.56
N SER A 823 -28.51 27.04 2.28
CA SER A 823 -29.96 27.16 2.44
C SER A 823 -30.40 28.37 3.28
N LYS A 824 -29.52 28.97 4.10
CA LYS A 824 -29.85 30.17 4.90
C LYS A 824 -29.89 31.42 4.03
N GLN A 825 -29.13 31.41 2.95
CA GLN A 825 -29.03 32.51 2.00
C GLN A 825 -29.85 32.26 0.72
N ASP A 826 -30.47 31.09 0.60
CA ASP A 826 -31.14 30.58 -0.61
C ASP A 826 -30.19 30.46 -1.82
N LEU A 827 -28.91 30.15 -1.59
CA LEU A 827 -27.88 30.12 -2.64
C LEU A 827 -27.46 28.69 -3.02
N ILE A 828 -27.46 28.39 -4.31
CA ILE A 828 -26.69 27.30 -4.91
C ILE A 828 -25.64 27.87 -5.86
N VAL A 829 -24.40 27.38 -5.74
CA VAL A 829 -23.29 27.66 -6.65
C VAL A 829 -23.03 26.39 -7.46
N VAL A 830 -23.10 26.48 -8.79
CA VAL A 830 -22.93 25.36 -9.73
C VAL A 830 -21.67 25.61 -10.57
N VAL A 831 -20.77 24.63 -10.65
CA VAL A 831 -19.57 24.72 -11.50
C VAL A 831 -19.83 24.06 -12.85
N GLU A 832 -19.76 24.86 -13.91
CA GLU A 832 -19.72 24.43 -15.31
C GLU A 832 -18.33 24.74 -15.89
N TYR A 833 -17.84 23.94 -16.84
CA TYR A 833 -16.57 24.21 -17.52
C TYR A 833 -16.79 24.47 -19.01
N ASP A 834 -16.00 25.39 -19.57
CA ASP A 834 -15.99 25.68 -21.01
C ASP A 834 -15.45 24.47 -21.78
N THR A 835 -16.35 23.63 -22.29
CA THR A 835 -16.00 22.60 -23.28
C THR A 835 -15.79 23.26 -24.63
N GLY A 836 -14.60 23.84 -24.81
CA GLY A 836 -14.20 24.42 -26.09
C GLY A 836 -14.35 23.40 -27.21
N HIS A 837 -15.27 23.67 -28.14
CA HIS A 837 -15.53 22.78 -29.26
C HIS A 837 -14.34 22.80 -30.23
N GLU A 838 -13.96 21.61 -30.72
CA GLU A 838 -13.01 21.38 -31.82
C GLU A 838 -11.51 21.64 -31.56
N SER A 839 -10.86 20.60 -31.03
CA SER A 839 -9.53 20.18 -31.50
C SER A 839 -9.65 18.72 -31.94
N ILE A 840 -9.07 18.36 -33.09
CA ILE A 840 -9.20 17.01 -33.69
C ILE A 840 -8.19 16.00 -33.08
N ASN A 841 -7.25 16.46 -32.25
CA ASN A 841 -6.32 15.59 -31.54
C ASN A 841 -7.03 14.93 -30.34
N ARG A 842 -6.92 13.60 -30.25
CA ARG A 842 -7.93 12.71 -29.64
C ARG A 842 -7.78 12.45 -28.13
N PHE A 843 -7.05 13.28 -27.41
CA PHE A 843 -6.77 13.07 -26.00
C PHE A 843 -7.16 14.32 -25.20
N THR A 844 -7.99 14.09 -24.18
CA THR A 844 -8.47 14.99 -23.10
C THR A 844 -9.14 16.34 -23.48
N PRO A 845 -10.31 16.68 -22.88
CA PRO A 845 -10.94 17.98 -23.07
C PRO A 845 -10.26 19.04 -22.20
N THR A 846 -9.46 19.91 -22.82
CA THR A 846 -8.71 20.96 -22.11
C THR A 846 -9.62 22.11 -21.67
N PHE A 847 -9.89 22.23 -20.37
CA PHE A 847 -10.81 23.25 -19.84
C PHE A 847 -10.11 24.60 -19.66
N LYS A 848 -10.40 25.56 -20.55
CA LYS A 848 -9.78 26.90 -20.48
C LYS A 848 -10.42 27.81 -19.41
N ARG A 849 -11.68 27.56 -19.07
CA ARG A 849 -12.47 28.36 -18.13
C ARG A 849 -13.41 27.50 -17.30
N ALA A 850 -13.64 27.91 -16.06
CA ALA A 850 -14.76 27.47 -15.24
C ALA A 850 -15.74 28.64 -15.02
N TYR A 851 -17.03 28.31 -14.99
CA TYR A 851 -18.13 29.22 -14.73
C TYR A 851 -18.78 28.80 -13.41
N LEU A 852 -18.77 29.69 -12.43
CA LEU A 852 -19.43 29.51 -11.14
C LEU A 852 -20.78 30.22 -11.23
N HIS A 853 -21.85 29.46 -11.44
CA HIS A 853 -23.21 29.97 -11.58
C HIS A 853 -23.88 30.08 -10.21
N LEU A 854 -24.34 31.27 -9.84
CA LEU A 854 -24.99 31.57 -8.56
C LEU A 854 -26.48 31.74 -8.76
N HIS A 855 -27.25 30.79 -8.23
CA HIS A 855 -28.71 30.71 -8.40
C HIS A 855 -29.43 30.61 -7.05
N HIS A 856 -30.70 30.98 -7.05
CA HIS A 856 -31.64 30.69 -5.97
C HIS A 856 -31.91 29.19 -5.90
N ILE A 857 -31.87 28.58 -4.71
CA ILE A 857 -32.23 27.16 -4.53
C ILE A 857 -33.74 27.00 -4.77
N THR A 858 -34.55 27.90 -4.22
CA THR A 858 -36.02 27.82 -4.25
C THR A 858 -36.62 28.01 -5.63
N THR A 859 -36.07 28.91 -6.46
CA THR A 859 -36.62 29.27 -7.78
C THR A 859 -35.78 28.79 -8.96
N GLY A 860 -34.52 28.43 -8.74
CA GLY A 860 -33.52 28.21 -9.79
C GLY A 860 -33.10 29.48 -10.54
N THR A 861 -33.69 30.65 -10.30
CA THR A 861 -33.31 31.88 -11.03
C THR A 861 -31.94 32.38 -10.57
N PRO A 862 -31.19 33.14 -11.40
CA PRO A 862 -29.98 33.86 -10.97
C PRO A 862 -30.13 34.53 -9.60
N HIS A 863 -29.14 34.37 -8.72
CA HIS A 863 -29.26 34.77 -7.31
C HIS A 863 -29.29 36.30 -7.18
N SER A 864 -30.42 36.85 -6.72
CA SER A 864 -30.70 38.29 -6.72
C SER A 864 -29.74 39.15 -5.88
N LEU A 865 -29.06 38.54 -4.90
CA LEU A 865 -28.05 39.20 -4.07
C LEU A 865 -26.62 39.11 -4.64
N ALA A 866 -26.41 38.34 -5.72
CA ALA A 866 -25.12 38.23 -6.40
C ALA A 866 -25.03 39.30 -7.50
N ARG A 867 -24.09 40.26 -7.37
CA ARG A 867 -23.87 41.31 -8.38
C ARG A 867 -23.52 40.72 -9.75
N PHE A 868 -22.79 39.61 -9.76
CA PHE A 868 -22.55 38.81 -10.95
C PHE A 868 -23.11 37.40 -10.69
N PRO A 869 -24.22 37.01 -11.34
CA PRO A 869 -24.80 35.68 -11.15
C PRO A 869 -23.99 34.56 -11.82
N VAL A 870 -22.94 34.90 -12.58
CA VAL A 870 -21.92 33.96 -13.06
C VAL A 870 -20.56 34.60 -12.84
N LEU A 871 -19.67 33.93 -12.10
CA LEU A 871 -18.26 34.30 -12.00
C LEU A 871 -17.48 33.44 -13.00
N THR A 872 -16.63 34.05 -13.82
CA THR A 872 -15.78 33.33 -14.78
C THR A 872 -14.36 33.25 -14.25
N VAL A 873 -13.82 32.04 -14.17
CA VAL A 873 -12.45 31.73 -13.76
C VAL A 873 -11.68 31.27 -14.99
N GLN A 874 -10.53 31.89 -15.27
CA GLN A 874 -9.61 31.42 -16.30
C GLN A 874 -8.50 30.60 -15.62
N LEU A 875 -8.38 29.33 -15.98
CA LEU A 875 -7.57 28.36 -15.24
C LEU A 875 -6.10 28.30 -15.70
N VAL A 876 -5.80 28.74 -16.93
CA VAL A 876 -4.44 28.74 -17.49
C VAL A 876 -4.21 30.00 -18.34
N ASP A 877 -2.98 30.55 -18.31
CA ASP A 877 -2.52 31.52 -19.31
C ASP A 877 -2.19 30.76 -20.61
N ALA A 878 -2.98 30.99 -21.66
CA ALA A 878 -2.96 30.21 -22.89
C ALA A 878 -1.69 30.39 -23.76
N SER A 879 -0.61 30.92 -23.20
CA SER A 879 0.59 31.36 -23.93
C SER A 879 1.90 30.63 -23.59
N ARG A 880 1.96 29.78 -22.54
CA ARG A 880 3.26 29.24 -22.07
C ARG A 880 3.37 27.78 -21.62
N GLU A 881 2.29 27.08 -21.27
CA GLU A 881 2.38 25.74 -20.65
C GLU A 881 1.48 24.70 -21.34
N PRO A 882 1.81 23.39 -21.26
CA PRO A 882 0.94 22.33 -21.75
C PRO A 882 -0.41 22.35 -21.02
N PRO A 883 -1.51 22.00 -21.69
CA PRO A 883 -2.83 22.13 -21.10
C PRO A 883 -3.08 21.08 -20.01
N LEU A 884 -3.51 21.52 -18.82
CA LEU A 884 -3.91 20.65 -17.72
C LEU A 884 -5.09 19.74 -18.12
N ASP A 885 -4.93 18.44 -17.94
CA ASP A 885 -5.90 17.42 -18.38
C ASP A 885 -7.22 17.45 -17.60
N PHE A 886 -7.16 17.64 -16.28
CA PHE A 886 -8.33 17.75 -15.42
C PHE A 886 -8.08 18.76 -14.30
N VAL A 887 -9.03 19.69 -14.11
CA VAL A 887 -9.08 20.55 -12.93
C VAL A 887 -10.38 20.25 -12.21
N HIS A 888 -10.32 19.70 -11.00
CA HIS A 888 -11.50 19.53 -10.14
C HIS A 888 -11.71 20.80 -9.31
N ALA A 889 -12.94 21.30 -9.24
CA ALA A 889 -13.26 22.53 -8.51
C ALA A 889 -14.20 22.24 -7.34
N PHE A 890 -13.74 22.48 -6.12
CA PHE A 890 -14.48 22.24 -4.90
C PHE A 890 -14.98 23.57 -4.31
N PRO A 891 -16.20 24.02 -4.63
CA PRO A 891 -16.78 25.24 -4.07
C PRO A 891 -17.23 25.05 -2.62
N VAL A 892 -17.05 26.09 -1.80
CA VAL A 892 -17.47 26.17 -0.40
C VAL A 892 -18.02 27.58 -0.13
N ILE A 893 -19.24 27.66 0.41
CA ILE A 893 -19.90 28.93 0.75
C ILE A 893 -19.76 29.19 2.25
N MET A 894 -19.27 30.36 2.64
CA MET A 894 -19.08 30.78 4.04
C MET A 894 -19.60 32.20 4.22
N GLY A 895 -20.91 32.34 4.48
CA GLY A 895 -21.56 33.65 4.54
C GLY A 895 -21.44 34.36 3.19
N ASP A 896 -20.89 35.57 3.18
CA ASP A 896 -20.69 36.35 1.94
C ASP A 896 -19.50 35.86 1.09
N PHE A 897 -18.73 34.90 1.58
CA PHE A 897 -17.55 34.37 0.91
C PHE A 897 -17.85 33.09 0.12
N LEU A 898 -17.30 33.00 -1.08
CA LEU A 898 -17.24 31.78 -1.89
C LEU A 898 -15.76 31.44 -2.08
N VAL A 899 -15.34 30.32 -1.50
CA VAL A 899 -14.02 29.74 -1.70
C VAL A 899 -14.15 28.63 -2.73
N VAL A 900 -13.26 28.57 -3.73
CA VAL A 900 -13.19 27.44 -4.66
C VAL A 900 -11.76 26.97 -4.75
N TYR A 901 -11.54 25.71 -4.38
CA TYR A 901 -10.26 25.02 -4.53
C TYR A 901 -10.26 24.29 -5.88
N PHE A 902 -9.36 24.71 -6.77
CA PHE A 902 -9.10 24.11 -8.06
C PHE A 902 -7.89 23.19 -7.95
N GLN A 903 -8.16 21.88 -7.88
CA GLN A 903 -7.13 20.85 -7.87
C GLN A 903 -6.80 20.45 -9.31
N ALA A 904 -5.57 20.73 -9.76
CA ALA A 904 -5.07 20.21 -11.02
C ALA A 904 -4.69 18.73 -10.86
N GLN A 905 -5.52 17.83 -11.38
CA GLN A 905 -5.06 16.47 -11.68
C GLN A 905 -4.30 16.49 -13.00
N VAL A 906 -3.01 16.85 -12.91
CA VAL A 906 -2.05 16.28 -13.85
C VAL A 906 -2.03 14.77 -13.62
N LEU A 907 -1.94 13.98 -14.69
CA LEU A 907 -1.73 12.54 -14.58
C LEU A 907 -0.51 12.29 -13.67
N SER A 908 -0.61 11.32 -12.76
CA SER A 908 0.23 11.23 -11.53
C SER A 908 1.73 10.91 -11.72
N TRP A 909 2.27 11.18 -12.90
CA TRP A 909 3.68 11.04 -13.25
C TRP A 909 4.42 12.39 -13.25
N MET A 910 3.73 13.53 -13.43
CA MET A 910 4.32 14.86 -13.22
C MET A 910 3.98 15.39 -11.81
N ARG A 911 4.98 15.89 -11.06
CA ARG A 911 4.81 16.39 -9.68
C ARG A 911 4.30 17.84 -9.57
N PHE A 912 3.64 18.37 -10.59
CA PHE A 912 3.12 19.74 -10.60
C PHE A 912 1.70 19.82 -10.00
N ASN A 913 1.61 19.86 -8.67
CA ASN A 913 0.37 20.19 -7.96
C ASN A 913 0.09 21.70 -8.09
N HIS A 914 -0.42 22.14 -9.24
CA HIS A 914 -0.94 23.50 -9.44
C HIS A 914 -2.31 23.64 -8.79
N ASP A 915 -2.27 23.80 -7.48
CA ASP A 915 -3.43 23.86 -6.60
C ASP A 915 -3.80 25.32 -6.30
N ASP A 916 -4.92 25.77 -6.86
CA ASP A 916 -5.36 27.16 -6.81
C ASP A 916 -6.58 27.33 -5.89
N ILE A 917 -6.46 28.10 -4.81
CA ILE A 917 -7.60 28.49 -3.96
C ILE A 917 -7.98 29.93 -4.28
N LEU A 918 -9.20 30.12 -4.78
CA LEU A 918 -9.76 31.43 -5.12
C LEU A 918 -10.87 31.80 -4.13
N ILE A 919 -10.82 33.01 -3.60
CA ILE A 919 -11.74 33.51 -2.56
C ILE A 919 -12.45 34.75 -3.08
N TRP A 920 -13.76 34.69 -3.29
CA TRP A 920 -14.61 35.83 -3.65
C TRP A 920 -15.50 36.27 -2.50
N ASN A 921 -15.85 37.55 -2.45
CA ASN A 921 -17.14 37.96 -1.92
C ASN A 921 -18.17 37.76 -3.04
N TRP A 922 -19.08 36.79 -2.91
CA TRP A 922 -19.97 36.41 -3.99
C TRP A 922 -21.11 37.42 -4.21
N ARG A 923 -21.47 38.20 -3.18
CA ARG A 923 -22.46 39.28 -3.28
C ARG A 923 -21.93 40.45 -4.10
N SER A 924 -20.72 40.93 -3.80
CA SER A 924 -20.09 42.04 -4.52
C SER A 924 -19.43 41.61 -5.84
N GLY A 925 -19.17 40.31 -6.00
CA GLY A 925 -18.41 39.74 -7.11
C GLY A 925 -16.90 39.97 -7.03
N THR A 926 -16.39 40.47 -5.90
CA THR A 926 -14.98 40.88 -5.75
C THR A 926 -14.13 39.66 -5.39
N LEU A 927 -13.11 39.36 -6.21
CA LEU A 927 -12.04 38.44 -5.81
C LEU A 927 -11.23 39.11 -4.68
N LEU A 928 -11.21 38.48 -3.51
CA LEU A 928 -10.54 38.96 -2.30
C LEU A 928 -9.13 38.39 -2.15
N GLY A 929 -8.91 37.18 -2.66
CA GLY A 929 -7.64 36.49 -2.56
C GLY A 929 -7.51 35.35 -3.57
N ARG A 930 -6.26 35.08 -3.94
CA ARG A 930 -5.83 33.92 -4.72
C ARG A 930 -4.60 33.34 -4.01
N ILE A 931 -4.64 32.07 -3.68
CA ILE A 931 -3.55 31.33 -3.05
C ILE A 931 -3.17 30.23 -4.04
N ASN A 932 -1.97 30.32 -4.62
CA ASN A 932 -1.44 29.29 -5.52
C ASN A 932 -0.44 28.44 -4.72
N HIS A 933 -0.62 27.13 -4.71
CA HIS A 933 0.47 26.20 -4.44
C HIS A 933 1.25 26.00 -5.76
N GLY A 934 2.50 26.48 -5.79
CA GLY A 934 3.38 26.38 -6.95
C GLY A 934 3.25 27.52 -7.97
N THR A 935 4.38 28.20 -8.22
CA THR A 935 4.64 29.30 -9.20
C THR A 935 4.29 30.74 -8.81
N LYS A 936 5.16 31.65 -9.24
CA LYS A 936 5.12 33.11 -9.02
C LYS A 936 4.41 33.84 -10.17
N CYS A 937 3.82 35.00 -9.86
CA CYS A 937 3.20 36.01 -10.75
C CYS A 937 1.76 35.78 -11.24
N ALA A 938 0.84 36.56 -10.68
CA ALA A 938 -0.34 37.05 -11.38
C ALA A 938 -0.48 38.58 -11.15
N LYS A 939 -0.57 39.37 -12.22
CA LYS A 939 -1.02 40.77 -12.14
C LYS A 939 -2.55 40.81 -12.30
N PRO A 940 -3.29 41.54 -11.45
CA PRO A 940 -4.73 41.71 -11.68
C PRO A 940 -4.98 42.58 -12.92
N VAL A 941 -5.58 41.98 -13.95
CA VAL A 941 -6.20 42.73 -15.06
C VAL A 941 -7.68 42.85 -14.72
N PHE A 942 -8.13 44.08 -14.48
CA PHE A 942 -9.54 44.40 -14.31
C PHE A 942 -10.22 44.63 -15.67
N PHE A 943 -11.43 44.08 -15.82
CA PHE A 943 -12.46 44.49 -16.77
C PHE A 943 -13.78 44.67 -16.01
#